data_AF-A0AAP8KWH0-F1
#
_entry.id   AF-A0AAP8KWH0-F1
#
_cell.length_a   1.000
_cell.length_b   1.000
_cell.length_c   1.000
_cell.angle_alpha   90.00
_cell.angle_beta   90.00
_cell.angle_gamma   90.00
#
_symmetry.space_group_name_H-M   'P 1'
#
loop_
_entity.id
_entity.type
_entity.pdbx_description
1 polymer ?
#
loop_
_entity_poly.entity_id
_entity_poly.type
_entity_poly.pdbx_seq_one_letter_code
_entity_poly.pdbx_strand_id
1 'polypeptide(L)'
;MKNKINLQLQNISFVIIIALAVWLKTYLITRFSFDLKIESSTQELILFISPLAASLAFVGLALFATGEKRNYIALCINLLLTIVLAGNVMFYDFYNDFVTLPVLGQTSNFGQLGGSIIEILNYKIILAFVDIIFFFILLKKKAIVFKTERVTHSARLLYFLLTIGVFFANLQLAEKERPELLTRSFDRVMLVKNLGLYTHQVYDLTLQVKAGSQKALADSSKLQETENYVKANHSEPNPNMFGAAKGKNVIVVTLESLQTFLIGASVNGQEVTPFLNEFINESYYFDNFFHQTGQGKTSDSEFLIDTSLYPLNRGAVFFTHGNNDYTATPEILRQQGYFTTVFHANNATFWNRNIMYSALGYDRYYNELDYKITPETNLNWGLKDIEYFDQSVDILKTVDQPFYARFLTLTNHYPFTYDEDTKFIEPYNSGNGVFDRYIVTARYLDESIKKFIERLKAEGMYDDSIIVLYGDHYGISEKHNRAMAQFLEKDQITEFDTLNLQRTPLYIHIPGQTEGQTISKPTGQIDMKPTILNLLGIDTTNDIRFGHDMFSDEYTCFVVLRDGSFITNKYAYKNNTFYDRITGQIVDLPKKEAQALINRAQNELRMSDKIIEGDLLRFSESNKIKTGEVKTKIKETEK
;
A
#
# COMPACT_ATOMS: atom_id res chain seq x y z
N MET A 1 -34.27 -40.53 24.31
CA MET A 1 -33.78 -39.58 23.29
C MET A 1 -33.40 -38.23 23.91
N LYS A 2 -34.31 -37.54 24.61
CA LYS A 2 -34.09 -36.23 25.27
C LYS A 2 -32.85 -36.15 26.17
N ASN A 3 -32.62 -37.15 27.03
CA ASN A 3 -31.45 -37.18 27.93
C ASN A 3 -30.11 -37.31 27.18
N LYS A 4 -30.07 -38.05 26.06
CA LYS A 4 -28.87 -38.18 25.22
C LYS A 4 -28.58 -36.85 24.51
N ILE A 5 -29.60 -36.15 24.01
CA ILE A 5 -29.46 -34.83 23.39
C ILE A 5 -28.97 -33.81 24.43
N ASN A 6 -29.59 -33.76 25.61
CA ASN A 6 -29.19 -32.85 26.69
C ASN A 6 -27.73 -33.08 27.13
N LEU A 7 -27.29 -34.34 27.20
CA LEU A 7 -25.91 -34.68 27.52
C LEU A 7 -24.93 -34.18 26.44
N GLN A 8 -25.27 -34.35 25.15
CA GLN A 8 -24.45 -33.83 24.06
C GLN A 8 -24.40 -32.30 24.06
N LEU A 9 -25.52 -31.62 24.34
CA LEU A 9 -25.56 -30.16 24.51
C LEU A 9 -24.66 -29.69 25.66
N GLN A 10 -24.68 -30.39 26.80
CA GLN A 10 -23.77 -30.11 27.93
C GLN A 10 -22.30 -30.35 27.58
N ASN A 11 -22.00 -31.32 26.70
CA ASN A 11 -20.63 -31.59 26.26
C ASN A 11 -20.11 -30.54 25.27
N ILE A 12 -20.95 -29.90 24.48
CA ILE A 12 -20.52 -28.87 23.52
C ILE A 12 -20.59 -27.44 24.09
N SER A 13 -21.27 -27.24 25.22
CA SER A 13 -21.60 -25.90 25.76
C SER A 13 -20.37 -25.03 26.00
N PHE A 14 -19.29 -25.56 26.59
CA PHE A 14 -18.06 -24.78 26.81
C PHE A 14 -17.47 -24.28 25.49
N VAL A 15 -17.41 -25.14 24.47
CA VAL A 15 -16.88 -24.78 23.15
C VAL A 15 -17.75 -23.72 22.49
N ILE A 16 -19.08 -23.84 22.61
CA ILE A 16 -20.01 -22.81 22.12
C ILE A 16 -19.80 -21.49 22.86
N ILE A 17 -19.67 -21.50 24.19
CA ILE A 17 -19.42 -20.28 24.98
C ILE A 17 -18.14 -19.58 24.53
N ILE A 18 -17.05 -20.32 24.33
CA ILE A 18 -15.79 -19.76 23.82
C ILE A 18 -15.96 -19.23 22.40
N ALA A 19 -16.65 -19.95 21.51
CA ALA A 19 -16.94 -19.47 20.16
C ALA A 19 -17.78 -18.17 20.16
N LEU A 20 -18.78 -18.08 21.03
CA LEU A 20 -19.61 -16.86 21.18
C LEU A 20 -18.81 -15.71 21.79
N ALA A 21 -17.88 -15.98 22.71
CA ALA A 21 -16.98 -14.97 23.25
C ALA A 21 -16.02 -14.42 22.16
N VAL A 22 -15.44 -15.31 21.34
CA VAL A 22 -14.60 -14.94 20.19
C VAL A 22 -15.42 -14.14 19.18
N TRP A 23 -16.63 -14.57 18.88
CA TRP A 23 -17.53 -13.87 17.96
C TRP A 23 -17.84 -12.46 18.44
N LEU A 24 -18.33 -12.33 19.69
CA LEU A 24 -18.73 -11.04 20.24
C LEU A 24 -17.53 -10.09 20.37
N LYS A 25 -16.38 -10.56 20.86
CA LYS A 25 -15.17 -9.71 20.92
C LYS A 25 -14.74 -9.28 19.52
N THR A 26 -14.80 -10.17 18.52
CA THR A 26 -14.35 -9.85 17.17
C THR A 26 -15.27 -8.83 16.55
N TYR A 27 -16.60 -8.95 16.72
CA TYR A 27 -17.54 -7.92 16.31
C TYR A 27 -17.25 -6.56 16.99
N LEU A 28 -17.13 -6.53 18.32
CA LEU A 28 -16.90 -5.29 19.05
C LEU A 28 -15.59 -4.60 18.63
N ILE A 29 -14.50 -5.35 18.55
CA ILE A 29 -13.22 -4.80 18.09
C ILE A 29 -13.33 -4.35 16.64
N THR A 30 -14.00 -5.12 15.78
CA THR A 30 -14.16 -4.73 14.38
C THR A 30 -14.96 -3.44 14.23
N ARG A 31 -16.00 -3.26 15.06
CA ARG A 31 -16.89 -2.10 15.04
C ARG A 31 -16.27 -0.81 15.59
N PHE A 32 -15.32 -0.93 16.52
CA PHE A 32 -14.78 0.21 17.29
C PHE A 32 -13.27 0.44 17.13
N SER A 33 -12.55 -0.48 16.50
CA SER A 33 -11.11 -0.33 16.24
C SER A 33 -10.80 -0.16 14.76
N PHE A 34 -11.65 -0.64 13.85
CA PHE A 34 -11.54 -0.34 12.42
C PHE A 34 -12.54 0.76 12.09
N ASP A 35 -12.10 1.80 11.37
CA ASP A 35 -12.97 2.92 10.96
C ASP A 35 -13.87 2.52 9.77
N LEU A 36 -14.66 1.46 9.97
CA LEU A 36 -15.57 0.94 8.95
C LEU A 36 -16.83 1.79 8.94
N LYS A 37 -17.05 2.55 7.87
CA LYS A 37 -18.31 3.27 7.69
C LYS A 37 -19.46 2.28 7.51
N ILE A 38 -20.52 2.45 8.31
CA ILE A 38 -21.74 1.64 8.27
C ILE A 38 -22.90 2.57 7.95
N GLU A 39 -23.53 2.35 6.80
CA GLU A 39 -24.52 3.27 6.22
C GLU A 39 -25.96 2.80 6.44
N SER A 40 -26.14 1.53 6.84
CA SER A 40 -27.47 0.94 7.01
C SER A 40 -27.50 -0.07 8.16
N SER A 41 -28.69 -0.30 8.72
CA SER A 41 -28.91 -1.35 9.72
C SER A 41 -28.65 -2.74 9.16
N THR A 42 -28.81 -2.94 7.85
CA THR A 42 -28.45 -4.19 7.16
C THR A 42 -26.95 -4.44 7.23
N GLN A 43 -26.13 -3.41 6.95
CA GLN A 43 -24.67 -3.52 7.05
C GLN A 43 -24.21 -3.79 8.49
N GLU A 44 -24.84 -3.17 9.48
CA GLU A 44 -24.57 -3.45 10.90
C GLU A 44 -24.91 -4.91 11.25
N LEU A 45 -26.04 -5.43 10.76
CA LEU A 45 -26.43 -6.83 10.97
C LEU A 45 -25.45 -7.81 10.30
N ILE A 46 -25.02 -7.52 9.07
CA ILE A 46 -24.02 -8.32 8.36
C ILE A 46 -22.71 -8.31 9.15
N LEU A 47 -22.23 -7.13 9.56
CA LEU A 47 -21.00 -7.00 10.35
C LEU A 47 -21.09 -7.81 11.65
N PHE A 48 -22.23 -7.75 12.34
CA PHE A 48 -22.50 -8.51 13.55
C PHE A 48 -22.46 -10.02 13.33
N ILE A 49 -23.08 -10.54 12.27
CA ILE A 49 -23.14 -11.98 11.99
C ILE A 49 -21.82 -12.51 11.40
N SER A 50 -21.08 -11.67 10.67
CA SER A 50 -19.92 -12.08 9.86
C SER A 50 -18.85 -12.90 10.58
N PRO A 51 -18.44 -12.63 11.85
CA PRO A 51 -17.41 -13.43 12.49
C PRO A 51 -17.96 -14.75 13.05
N LEU A 52 -19.29 -14.89 13.21
CA LEU A 52 -19.91 -15.99 13.95
C LEU A 52 -19.56 -17.35 13.34
N ALA A 53 -19.71 -17.49 12.03
CA ALA A 53 -19.44 -18.74 11.34
C ALA A 53 -17.98 -19.17 11.52
N ALA A 54 -17.02 -18.24 11.36
CA ALA A 54 -15.60 -18.54 11.53
C ALA A 54 -15.26 -18.85 13.00
N SER A 55 -15.81 -18.10 13.96
CA SER A 55 -15.61 -18.38 15.39
C SER A 55 -16.12 -19.76 15.77
N LEU A 56 -17.31 -20.16 15.29
CA LEU A 56 -17.85 -21.51 15.48
C LEU A 56 -16.97 -22.56 14.79
N ALA A 57 -16.56 -22.33 13.55
CA ALA A 57 -15.77 -23.28 12.78
C ALA A 57 -14.42 -23.57 13.46
N PHE A 58 -13.64 -22.53 13.78
CA PHE A 58 -12.31 -22.67 14.35
C PHE A 58 -12.34 -23.20 15.77
N VAL A 59 -13.12 -22.59 16.67
CA VAL A 59 -13.20 -23.06 18.07
C VAL A 59 -13.83 -24.45 18.14
N GLY A 60 -14.76 -24.76 17.24
CA GLY A 60 -15.39 -26.06 17.06
C GLY A 60 -14.41 -27.20 16.76
N LEU A 61 -13.20 -26.93 16.23
CA LEU A 61 -12.16 -27.94 16.06
C LEU A 61 -11.76 -28.60 17.38
N ALA A 62 -11.94 -27.91 18.51
CA ALA A 62 -11.73 -28.50 19.83
C ALA A 62 -12.63 -29.73 20.07
N LEU A 63 -13.82 -29.82 19.47
CA LEU A 63 -14.77 -30.93 19.63
C LEU A 63 -14.22 -32.29 19.18
N PHE A 64 -13.12 -32.32 18.42
CA PHE A 64 -12.42 -33.55 18.06
C PHE A 64 -11.56 -34.11 19.20
N ALA A 65 -11.22 -33.30 20.20
CA ALA A 65 -10.53 -33.74 21.40
C ALA A 65 -11.49 -34.32 22.46
N THR A 66 -10.94 -35.12 23.37
CA THR A 66 -11.68 -35.76 24.46
C THR A 66 -11.16 -35.32 25.84
N GLY A 67 -12.03 -35.35 26.85
CA GLY A 67 -11.66 -35.02 28.23
C GLY A 67 -11.39 -33.52 28.46
N GLU A 68 -10.79 -33.19 29.61
CA GLU A 68 -10.53 -31.79 30.01
C GLU A 68 -9.65 -31.03 29.00
N LYS A 69 -8.79 -31.74 28.24
CA LYS A 69 -7.95 -31.18 27.18
C LYS A 69 -8.76 -30.41 26.13
N ARG A 70 -9.99 -30.83 25.82
CA ARG A 70 -10.88 -30.15 24.89
C ARG A 70 -11.08 -28.68 25.23
N ASN A 71 -11.33 -28.38 26.51
CA ASN A 71 -11.61 -27.02 26.95
C ASN A 71 -10.34 -26.15 26.88
N TYR A 72 -9.17 -26.70 27.20
CA TYR A 72 -7.89 -26.02 27.02
C TYR A 72 -7.54 -25.78 25.54
N ILE A 73 -7.87 -26.72 24.65
CA ILE A 73 -7.70 -26.55 23.19
C ILE A 73 -8.61 -25.43 22.68
N ALA A 74 -9.88 -25.38 23.10
CA ALA A 74 -10.79 -24.28 22.74
C ALA A 74 -10.24 -22.91 23.19
N LEU A 75 -9.67 -22.85 24.40
CA LEU A 75 -9.05 -21.63 24.93
C LEU A 75 -7.76 -21.25 24.19
N CYS A 76 -6.96 -22.23 23.80
CA CYS A 76 -5.77 -22.03 22.98
C CYS A 76 -6.14 -21.50 21.58
N ILE A 77 -7.19 -22.02 20.96
CA ILE A 77 -7.71 -21.50 19.70
C ILE A 77 -8.22 -20.05 19.87
N ASN A 78 -8.94 -19.74 20.96
CA ASN A 78 -9.32 -18.35 21.28
C ASN A 78 -8.09 -17.44 21.38
N LEU A 79 -7.03 -17.87 22.06
CA LEU A 79 -5.79 -17.11 22.15
C LEU A 79 -5.17 -16.84 20.77
N LEU A 80 -5.06 -17.86 19.92
CA LEU A 80 -4.51 -17.71 18.56
C LEU A 80 -5.35 -16.74 17.71
N LEU A 81 -6.68 -16.90 17.72
CA LEU A 81 -7.59 -15.99 17.01
C LEU A 81 -7.49 -14.55 17.55
N THR A 82 -7.34 -14.39 18.87
CA THR A 82 -7.17 -13.08 19.50
C THR A 82 -5.83 -12.42 19.12
N ILE A 83 -4.75 -13.20 18.98
CA ILE A 83 -3.46 -12.69 18.45
C ILE A 83 -3.63 -12.20 17.01
N VAL A 84 -4.32 -12.96 16.16
CA VAL A 84 -4.60 -12.56 14.76
C VAL A 84 -5.43 -11.26 14.72
N LEU A 85 -6.46 -11.16 15.58
CA LEU A 85 -7.29 -9.96 15.70
C LEU A 85 -6.47 -8.75 16.16
N ALA A 86 -5.65 -8.89 17.20
CA ALA A 86 -4.78 -7.84 17.70
C ALA A 86 -3.76 -7.37 16.63
N GLY A 87 -3.15 -8.31 15.91
CA GLY A 87 -2.25 -8.01 14.80
C GLY A 87 -2.93 -7.19 13.70
N ASN A 88 -4.18 -7.50 13.36
CA ASN A 88 -4.94 -6.74 12.37
C ASN A 88 -5.35 -5.35 12.87
N VAL A 89 -5.68 -5.17 14.16
CA VAL A 89 -5.90 -3.83 14.75
C VAL A 89 -4.66 -2.96 14.57
N MET A 90 -3.48 -3.49 14.91
CA MET A 90 -2.24 -2.73 14.75
C MET A 90 -1.94 -2.42 13.29
N PHE A 91 -2.12 -3.40 12.41
CA PHE A 91 -1.85 -3.21 10.98
C PHE A 91 -2.80 -2.19 10.34
N TYR A 92 -4.10 -2.24 10.67
CA TYR A 92 -5.10 -1.32 10.12
C TYR A 92 -4.84 0.13 10.51
N ASP A 93 -4.40 0.39 11.73
CA ASP A 93 -4.09 1.75 12.21
C ASP A 93 -3.05 2.48 11.33
N PHE A 94 -2.16 1.72 10.68
CA PHE A 94 -1.12 2.24 9.78
C PHE A 94 -1.52 2.14 8.30
N TYR A 95 -1.99 0.96 7.87
CA TYR A 95 -2.25 0.66 6.46
C TYR A 95 -3.67 1.00 5.99
N ASN A 96 -4.60 1.37 6.90
CA ASN A 96 -6.05 1.43 6.65
C ASN A 96 -6.59 0.15 6.00
N ASP A 97 -6.00 -1.00 6.34
CA ASP A 97 -6.17 -2.24 5.62
C ASP A 97 -5.85 -3.45 6.52
N PHE A 98 -6.09 -4.68 6.04
CA PHE A 98 -5.99 -5.92 6.81
C PHE A 98 -4.77 -6.76 6.41
N VAL A 99 -4.19 -7.46 7.39
CA VAL A 99 -3.03 -8.33 7.18
C VAL A 99 -3.39 -9.42 6.16
N THR A 100 -2.51 -9.61 5.19
CA THR A 100 -2.56 -10.72 4.22
C THR A 100 -1.42 -11.69 4.51
N LEU A 101 -1.52 -12.95 4.09
CA LEU A 101 -0.47 -13.95 4.29
C LEU A 101 0.89 -13.52 3.68
N PRO A 102 0.95 -12.92 2.48
CA PRO A 102 2.20 -12.39 1.94
C PRO A 102 2.92 -11.39 2.85
N VAL A 103 2.20 -10.57 3.62
CA VAL A 103 2.80 -9.59 4.54
C VAL A 103 3.62 -10.29 5.63
N LEU A 104 3.21 -11.48 6.07
CA LEU A 104 3.94 -12.25 7.07
C LEU A 104 5.31 -12.73 6.56
N GLY A 105 5.51 -12.78 5.24
CA GLY A 105 6.78 -13.11 4.61
C GLY A 105 7.78 -11.95 4.54
N GLN A 106 7.38 -10.73 4.89
CA GLN A 106 8.22 -9.52 4.81
C GLN A 106 9.13 -9.36 6.04
N THR A 107 9.80 -10.44 6.43
CA THR A 107 10.48 -10.52 7.74
C THR A 107 11.66 -9.56 7.88
N SER A 108 12.33 -9.19 6.78
CA SER A 108 13.42 -8.20 6.81
C SER A 108 12.94 -6.81 7.24
N ASN A 109 11.65 -6.50 7.04
CA ASN A 109 11.10 -5.22 7.48
C ASN A 109 10.82 -5.17 9.00
N PHE A 110 10.63 -6.32 9.66
CA PHE A 110 10.18 -6.37 11.05
C PHE A 110 11.20 -5.82 12.05
N GLY A 111 12.50 -6.00 11.78
CA GLY A 111 13.57 -5.55 12.68
C GLY A 111 13.64 -4.02 12.84
N GLN A 112 13.23 -3.27 11.82
CA GLN A 112 13.31 -1.81 11.80
C GLN A 112 12.00 -1.11 12.22
N LEU A 113 10.89 -1.85 12.36
CA LEU A 113 9.56 -1.30 12.72
C LEU A 113 9.38 -0.97 14.21
N GLY A 114 10.39 -1.14 15.06
CA GLY A 114 10.27 -1.12 16.53
C GLY A 114 9.58 0.13 17.10
N GLY A 115 10.01 1.32 16.70
CA GLY A 115 9.40 2.59 17.16
C GLY A 115 7.96 2.78 16.70
N SER A 116 7.64 2.29 15.50
CA SER A 116 6.28 2.36 14.93
C SER A 116 5.30 1.46 15.67
N ILE A 117 5.73 0.26 16.10
CA ILE A 117 4.88 -0.69 16.83
C ILE A 117 4.43 -0.09 18.16
N ILE A 118 5.33 0.59 18.89
CA ILE A 118 5.02 1.19 20.20
C ILE A 118 3.92 2.25 20.08
N GLU A 119 3.96 3.09 19.05
CA GLU A 119 2.96 4.16 18.81
C GLU A 119 1.57 3.61 18.46
N ILE A 120 1.49 2.37 17.99
CA ILE A 120 0.24 1.72 17.58
C ILE A 120 -0.40 0.92 18.74
N LEU A 121 0.38 0.52 19.75
CA LEU A 121 -0.13 -0.22 20.90
C LEU A 121 -1.16 0.60 21.68
N ASN A 122 -2.38 0.08 21.83
CA ASN A 122 -3.46 0.73 22.56
C ASN A 122 -4.14 -0.22 23.57
N TYR A 123 -4.89 0.36 24.51
CA TYR A 123 -5.58 -0.40 25.55
C TYR A 123 -6.64 -1.37 25.01
N LYS A 124 -7.21 -1.12 23.81
CA LYS A 124 -8.21 -2.00 23.18
C LYS A 124 -7.60 -3.37 22.87
N ILE A 125 -6.31 -3.41 22.51
CA ILE A 125 -5.57 -4.67 22.31
C ILE A 125 -5.50 -5.45 23.61
N ILE A 126 -5.17 -4.82 24.73
CA ILE A 126 -5.09 -5.48 26.05
C ILE A 126 -6.47 -6.03 26.45
N LEU A 127 -7.53 -5.26 26.24
CA LEU A 127 -8.91 -5.68 26.53
C LEU A 127 -9.34 -6.92 25.74
N ALA A 128 -8.79 -7.12 24.54
CA ALA A 128 -9.10 -8.29 23.70
C ALA A 128 -8.72 -9.63 24.34
N PHE A 129 -7.78 -9.63 25.30
CA PHE A 129 -7.28 -10.83 25.99
C PHE A 129 -7.94 -11.12 27.34
N VAL A 130 -8.80 -10.22 27.85
CA VAL A 130 -9.37 -10.32 29.21
C VAL A 130 -10.24 -11.56 29.40
N ASP A 131 -11.06 -11.92 28.41
CA ASP A 131 -11.90 -13.11 28.45
C ASP A 131 -11.07 -14.41 28.53
N ILE A 132 -9.90 -14.46 27.88
CA ILE A 132 -9.00 -15.62 27.91
C ILE A 132 -8.52 -15.85 29.34
N ILE A 133 -8.11 -14.79 30.03
CA ILE A 133 -7.68 -14.84 31.43
C ILE A 133 -8.85 -15.28 32.31
N PHE A 134 -10.04 -14.70 32.10
CA PHE A 134 -11.26 -15.07 32.82
C PHE A 134 -11.60 -16.57 32.67
N PHE A 135 -11.65 -17.08 31.44
CA PHE A 135 -11.97 -18.49 31.17
C PHE A 135 -10.86 -19.43 31.66
N PHE A 136 -9.59 -19.01 31.61
CA PHE A 136 -8.48 -19.77 32.18
C PHE A 136 -8.66 -19.97 33.70
N ILE A 137 -8.95 -18.88 34.43
CA ILE A 137 -9.20 -18.93 35.87
C ILE A 137 -10.42 -19.80 36.18
N LEU A 138 -11.49 -19.68 35.39
CA LEU A 138 -12.73 -20.45 35.55
C LEU A 138 -12.49 -21.96 35.41
N LEU A 139 -11.68 -22.38 34.43
CA LEU A 139 -11.26 -23.77 34.26
C LEU A 139 -10.38 -24.25 35.43
N LYS A 140 -9.41 -23.43 35.88
CA LYS A 140 -8.51 -23.80 36.99
C LYS A 140 -9.23 -23.94 38.32
N LYS A 141 -10.16 -23.04 38.62
CA LYS A 141 -10.94 -23.07 39.87
C LYS A 141 -12.03 -24.13 39.88
N LYS A 142 -12.26 -24.83 38.76
CA LYS A 142 -13.39 -25.77 38.57
C LYS A 142 -14.74 -25.16 39.00
N ALA A 143 -14.87 -23.83 38.87
CA ALA A 143 -16.01 -23.07 39.39
C ALA A 143 -17.33 -23.42 38.67
N ILE A 144 -17.24 -23.95 37.44
CA ILE A 144 -18.35 -24.51 36.67
C ILE A 144 -17.92 -25.88 36.13
N VAL A 145 -18.71 -26.92 36.42
CA VAL A 145 -18.46 -28.28 35.91
C VAL A 145 -19.01 -28.41 34.50
N PHE A 146 -18.15 -28.23 33.50
CA PHE A 146 -18.49 -28.58 32.12
C PHE A 146 -18.25 -30.08 31.91
N LYS A 147 -19.26 -30.79 31.39
CA LYS A 147 -19.07 -32.20 31.03
C LYS A 147 -18.11 -32.30 29.84
N THR A 148 -17.13 -33.19 29.95
CA THR A 148 -16.04 -33.36 28.97
C THR A 148 -16.05 -34.74 28.32
N GLU A 149 -17.20 -35.41 28.36
CA GLU A 149 -17.39 -36.69 27.69
C GLU A 149 -17.27 -36.52 26.16
N ARG A 150 -17.02 -37.64 25.47
CA ARG A 150 -16.84 -37.67 24.03
C ARG A 150 -18.10 -37.20 23.31
N VAL A 151 -17.94 -36.19 22.45
CA VAL A 151 -19.00 -35.73 21.56
C VAL A 151 -19.17 -36.75 20.43
N THR A 152 -20.41 -37.19 20.22
CA THR A 152 -20.76 -38.18 19.19
C THR A 152 -20.47 -37.65 17.79
N HIS A 153 -20.25 -38.54 16.83
CA HIS A 153 -20.07 -38.16 15.42
C HIS A 153 -21.25 -37.35 14.90
N SER A 154 -22.49 -37.78 15.15
CA SER A 154 -23.70 -37.08 14.71
C SER A 154 -23.84 -35.68 15.31
N ALA A 155 -23.47 -35.49 16.58
CA ALA A 155 -23.49 -34.16 17.20
C ALA A 155 -22.43 -33.22 16.60
N ARG A 156 -21.22 -33.71 16.32
CA ARG A 156 -20.20 -32.93 15.61
C ARG A 156 -20.63 -32.58 14.18
N LEU A 157 -21.16 -33.56 13.45
CA LEU A 157 -21.69 -33.34 12.10
C LEU A 157 -22.77 -32.27 12.09
N LEU A 158 -23.75 -32.36 13.00
CA LEU A 158 -24.80 -31.35 13.14
C LEU A 158 -24.24 -29.97 13.47
N TYR A 159 -23.27 -29.89 14.39
CA TYR A 159 -22.59 -28.64 14.74
C TYR A 159 -21.98 -27.97 13.49
N PHE A 160 -21.16 -28.70 12.73
CA PHE A 160 -20.51 -28.14 11.54
C PHE A 160 -21.49 -27.85 10.40
N LEU A 161 -22.55 -28.64 10.22
CA LEU A 161 -23.61 -28.33 9.25
C LEU A 161 -24.33 -27.02 9.60
N LEU A 162 -24.60 -26.78 10.87
CA LEU A 162 -25.17 -25.51 11.33
C LEU A 162 -24.19 -24.35 11.11
N THR A 163 -22.90 -24.54 11.40
CA THR A 163 -21.86 -23.54 11.12
C THR A 163 -21.79 -23.18 9.63
N ILE A 164 -21.84 -24.19 8.75
CA ILE A 164 -21.89 -24.00 7.29
C ILE A 164 -23.16 -23.25 6.89
N GLY A 165 -24.31 -23.60 7.48
CA GLY A 165 -25.57 -22.89 7.25
C GLY A 165 -25.49 -21.41 7.62
N VAL A 166 -24.89 -21.07 8.77
CA VAL A 166 -24.64 -19.67 9.19
C VAL A 166 -23.71 -18.96 8.21
N PHE A 167 -22.64 -19.63 7.75
CA PHE A 167 -21.73 -19.07 6.74
C PHE A 167 -22.46 -18.71 5.45
N PHE A 168 -23.24 -19.64 4.86
CA PHE A 168 -23.96 -19.39 3.62
C PHE A 168 -25.08 -18.36 3.78
N ALA A 169 -25.75 -18.32 4.93
CA ALA A 169 -26.71 -17.26 5.23
C ALA A 169 -26.04 -15.88 5.25
N ASN A 170 -24.88 -15.76 5.91
CA ASN A 170 -24.11 -14.51 5.90
C ASN A 170 -23.63 -14.14 4.49
N LEU A 171 -23.07 -15.10 3.74
CA LEU A 171 -22.61 -14.88 2.37
C LEU A 171 -23.75 -14.44 1.45
N GLN A 172 -24.94 -15.01 1.57
CA GLN A 172 -26.10 -14.61 0.77
C GLN A 172 -26.55 -13.18 1.10
N LEU A 173 -26.53 -12.78 2.39
CA LEU A 173 -26.81 -11.41 2.79
C LEU A 173 -25.75 -10.44 2.26
N ALA A 174 -24.46 -10.81 2.38
CA ALA A 174 -23.34 -10.06 1.88
C ALA A 174 -23.39 -9.86 0.35
N GLU A 175 -23.65 -10.90 -0.44
CA GLU A 175 -23.78 -10.82 -1.91
C GLU A 175 -25.02 -10.01 -2.34
N LYS A 176 -26.09 -10.00 -1.55
CA LYS A 176 -27.26 -9.15 -1.82
C LYS A 176 -26.94 -7.67 -1.59
N GLU A 177 -26.19 -7.36 -0.54
CA GLU A 177 -25.73 -6.00 -0.22
C GLU A 177 -24.62 -5.54 -1.17
N ARG A 178 -23.73 -6.46 -1.56
CA ARG A 178 -22.56 -6.23 -2.41
C ARG A 178 -22.48 -7.35 -3.46
N PRO A 179 -23.13 -7.20 -4.62
CA PRO A 179 -23.02 -8.18 -5.69
C PRO A 179 -21.57 -8.39 -6.13
N GLU A 180 -21.20 -9.65 -6.38
CA GLU A 180 -19.89 -10.04 -6.92
C GLU A 180 -18.72 -9.78 -5.97
N LEU A 181 -19.01 -9.75 -4.65
CA LEU A 181 -18.07 -9.41 -3.58
C LEU A 181 -16.76 -10.22 -3.67
N LEU A 182 -16.86 -11.54 -3.87
CA LEU A 182 -15.67 -12.41 -3.94
C LEU A 182 -14.91 -12.33 -5.27
N THR A 183 -15.57 -11.89 -6.35
CA THR A 183 -15.00 -11.94 -7.70
C THR A 183 -14.49 -10.60 -8.20
N ARG A 184 -14.97 -9.48 -7.64
CA ARG A 184 -14.68 -8.12 -8.14
C ARG A 184 -14.20 -7.13 -7.08
N SER A 185 -14.15 -7.51 -5.79
CA SER A 185 -13.66 -6.61 -4.74
C SER A 185 -12.14 -6.62 -4.69
N PHE A 186 -11.52 -5.56 -5.22
CA PHE A 186 -10.12 -5.21 -4.94
C PHE A 186 -9.95 -4.57 -3.55
N ASP A 187 -11.07 -4.15 -2.95
CA ASP A 187 -11.16 -3.59 -1.61
C ASP A 187 -11.30 -4.71 -0.56
N ARG A 188 -10.26 -4.88 0.26
CA ARG A 188 -10.25 -5.81 1.39
C ARG A 188 -11.09 -5.36 2.57
N VAL A 189 -11.20 -4.06 2.79
CA VAL A 189 -12.03 -3.50 3.86
C VAL A 189 -13.47 -3.95 3.66
N MET A 190 -13.92 -3.97 2.42
CA MET A 190 -15.25 -4.47 2.08
C MET A 190 -15.40 -5.98 2.25
N LEU A 191 -14.37 -6.78 1.97
CA LEU A 191 -14.39 -8.22 2.26
C LEU A 191 -14.51 -8.49 3.76
N VAL A 192 -13.70 -7.82 4.60
CA VAL A 192 -13.74 -8.00 6.06
C VAL A 192 -15.05 -7.50 6.65
N LYS A 193 -15.55 -6.34 6.21
CA LYS A 193 -16.84 -5.78 6.64
C LYS A 193 -18.00 -6.75 6.41
N ASN A 194 -17.99 -7.50 5.31
CA ASN A 194 -19.12 -8.35 4.92
C ASN A 194 -18.96 -9.83 5.31
N LEU A 195 -17.74 -10.36 5.35
CA LEU A 195 -17.47 -11.80 5.58
C LEU A 195 -16.73 -12.09 6.89
N GLY A 196 -16.20 -11.05 7.55
CA GLY A 196 -15.48 -11.15 8.80
C GLY A 196 -13.99 -11.46 8.64
N LEU A 197 -13.20 -11.03 9.61
CA LEU A 197 -11.73 -11.08 9.57
C LEU A 197 -11.18 -12.48 9.32
N TYR A 198 -11.64 -13.48 10.07
CA TYR A 198 -11.07 -14.83 9.97
C TYR A 198 -11.49 -15.53 8.66
N THR A 199 -12.69 -15.24 8.15
CA THR A 199 -13.12 -15.72 6.82
C THR A 199 -12.23 -15.11 5.74
N HIS A 200 -11.92 -13.81 5.83
CA HIS A 200 -10.97 -13.16 4.94
C HIS A 200 -9.59 -13.84 4.99
N GLN A 201 -9.07 -14.20 6.16
CA GLN A 201 -7.79 -14.92 6.26
C GLN A 201 -7.82 -16.30 5.55
N VAL A 202 -8.95 -17.01 5.61
CA VAL A 202 -9.13 -18.27 4.88
C VAL A 202 -9.25 -18.03 3.37
N TYR A 203 -9.86 -16.93 2.95
CA TYR A 203 -9.92 -16.53 1.55
C TYR A 203 -8.52 -16.18 1.02
N ASP A 204 -7.73 -15.44 1.80
CA ASP A 204 -6.38 -15.01 1.51
C ASP A 204 -5.39 -16.17 1.28
N LEU A 205 -5.28 -17.09 2.26
CA LEU A 205 -5.58 -18.50 2.03
C LEU A 205 -5.49 -19.08 0.61
N THR A 206 -6.69 -19.23 0.05
CA THR A 206 -6.96 -19.79 -1.27
C THR A 206 -6.33 -18.97 -2.39
N LEU A 207 -6.26 -17.64 -2.26
CA LEU A 207 -5.63 -16.78 -3.25
C LEU A 207 -4.12 -17.02 -3.31
N GLN A 208 -3.46 -17.23 -2.17
CA GLN A 208 -2.04 -17.56 -2.13
C GLN A 208 -1.72 -18.86 -2.86
N VAL A 209 -2.54 -19.89 -2.67
CA VAL A 209 -2.42 -21.18 -3.38
C VAL A 209 -2.66 -20.98 -4.88
N LYS A 210 -3.66 -20.17 -5.26
CA LYS A 210 -3.98 -19.88 -6.65
C LYS A 210 -2.84 -19.14 -7.36
N ALA A 211 -2.24 -18.13 -6.73
CA ALA A 211 -1.13 -17.37 -7.30
C ALA A 211 0.05 -18.28 -7.69
N GLY A 212 0.44 -19.22 -6.83
CA GLY A 212 1.48 -20.21 -7.15
C GLY A 212 1.16 -21.08 -8.38
N SER A 213 -0.12 -21.40 -8.59
CA SER A 213 -0.56 -22.15 -9.79
C SER A 213 -0.58 -21.30 -11.06
N GLN A 214 -0.78 -19.98 -10.96
CA GLN A 214 -0.86 -19.09 -12.12
C GLN A 214 0.46 -19.05 -12.89
N LYS A 215 1.59 -18.87 -12.19
CA LYS A 215 2.94 -18.88 -12.79
C LYS A 215 3.27 -20.20 -13.49
N ALA A 216 2.87 -21.33 -12.89
CA ALA A 216 3.09 -22.66 -13.44
C ALA A 216 2.27 -22.93 -14.71
N LEU A 217 1.06 -22.36 -14.80
CA LEU A 217 0.12 -22.53 -15.92
C LEU A 217 0.15 -21.34 -16.89
N ALA A 218 1.13 -20.45 -16.80
CA ALA A 218 1.19 -19.24 -17.61
C ALA A 218 1.73 -19.54 -19.02
N ASP A 219 1.14 -18.91 -20.03
CA ASP A 219 1.52 -19.03 -21.45
C ASP A 219 1.41 -17.67 -22.16
N SER A 220 1.92 -17.59 -23.39
CA SER A 220 1.92 -16.35 -24.18
C SER A 220 0.53 -15.84 -24.55
N SER A 221 -0.49 -16.70 -24.63
CA SER A 221 -1.85 -16.29 -24.98
C SER A 221 -2.48 -15.37 -23.93
N LYS A 222 -2.08 -15.54 -22.66
CA LYS A 222 -2.51 -14.69 -21.54
C LYS A 222 -1.94 -13.27 -21.61
N LEU A 223 -0.80 -13.08 -22.28
CA LEU A 223 -0.22 -11.74 -22.48
C LEU A 223 -0.90 -10.99 -23.61
N GLN A 224 -1.38 -11.69 -24.64
CA GLN A 224 -1.99 -11.10 -25.83
C GLN A 224 -3.27 -10.29 -25.53
N GLU A 225 -4.06 -10.71 -24.52
CA GLU A 225 -5.20 -9.92 -24.01
C GLU A 225 -4.73 -8.51 -23.61
N THR A 226 -3.65 -8.44 -22.83
CA THR A 226 -3.10 -7.19 -22.31
C THR A 226 -2.40 -6.38 -23.41
N GLU A 227 -1.64 -7.01 -24.30
CA GLU A 227 -0.99 -6.32 -25.44
C GLU A 227 -2.02 -5.60 -26.32
N ASN A 228 -3.13 -6.27 -26.64
CA ASN A 228 -4.20 -5.66 -27.42
C ASN A 228 -4.84 -4.48 -26.69
N TYR A 229 -5.02 -4.59 -25.37
CA TYR A 229 -5.54 -3.49 -24.56
C TYR A 229 -4.60 -2.30 -24.54
N VAL A 230 -3.31 -2.52 -24.26
CA VAL A 230 -2.29 -1.45 -24.19
C VAL A 230 -2.15 -0.76 -25.54
N LYS A 231 -2.09 -1.51 -26.64
CA LYS A 231 -2.02 -0.95 -28.00
C LYS A 231 -3.26 -0.11 -28.35
N ALA A 232 -4.45 -0.58 -27.98
CA ALA A 232 -5.69 0.14 -28.25
C ALA A 232 -5.86 1.44 -27.44
N ASN A 233 -5.14 1.57 -26.32
CA ASN A 233 -5.15 2.76 -25.47
C ASN A 233 -3.85 3.58 -25.59
N HIS A 234 -2.98 3.30 -26.57
CA HIS A 234 -1.77 4.08 -26.76
C HIS A 234 -2.10 5.56 -27.02
N SER A 235 -1.34 6.45 -26.38
CA SER A 235 -1.45 7.91 -26.56
C SER A 235 -0.18 8.42 -27.23
N GLU A 236 -0.31 9.14 -28.33
CA GLU A 236 0.86 9.69 -29.02
C GLU A 236 1.57 10.74 -28.14
N PRO A 237 2.92 10.78 -28.12
CA PRO A 237 3.66 11.79 -27.38
C PRO A 237 3.35 13.20 -27.87
N ASN A 238 3.43 14.21 -26.99
CA ASN A 238 3.36 15.60 -27.43
C ASN A 238 4.60 15.94 -28.29
N PRO A 239 4.44 16.40 -29.55
CA PRO A 239 5.56 16.66 -30.44
C PRO A 239 6.58 17.68 -29.92
N ASN A 240 6.15 18.63 -29.07
CA ASN A 240 7.03 19.64 -28.48
C ASN A 240 7.82 19.11 -27.27
N MET A 241 7.31 18.06 -26.62
CA MET A 241 7.93 17.48 -25.42
C MET A 241 8.74 16.24 -25.73
N PHE A 242 8.40 15.52 -26.81
CA PHE A 242 9.12 14.32 -27.21
C PHE A 242 10.58 14.64 -27.55
N GLY A 243 11.50 14.06 -26.79
CA GLY A 243 12.94 14.30 -26.95
C GLY A 243 13.43 15.66 -26.46
N ALA A 244 12.60 16.46 -25.79
CA ALA A 244 12.97 17.78 -25.28
C ALA A 244 14.19 17.75 -24.33
N ALA A 245 14.43 16.60 -23.68
CA ALA A 245 15.57 16.38 -22.79
C ALA A 245 16.44 15.19 -23.24
N LYS A 246 16.50 14.90 -24.54
CA LYS A 246 17.30 13.80 -25.08
C LYS A 246 18.77 13.91 -24.65
N GLY A 247 19.29 12.80 -24.11
CA GLY A 247 20.69 12.69 -23.67
C GLY A 247 21.01 13.38 -22.34
N LYS A 248 20.02 14.02 -21.68
CA LYS A 248 20.19 14.60 -20.35
C LYS A 248 20.20 13.53 -19.27
N ASN A 249 20.83 13.85 -18.14
CA ASN A 249 20.72 13.03 -16.94
C ASN A 249 19.29 13.03 -16.42
N VAL A 250 18.93 12.04 -15.60
CA VAL A 250 17.63 11.98 -14.94
C VAL A 250 17.83 11.71 -13.46
N ILE A 251 17.32 12.61 -12.64
CA ILE A 251 17.35 12.54 -11.18
C ILE A 251 15.91 12.40 -10.69
N VAL A 252 15.60 11.27 -10.07
CA VAL A 252 14.27 10.99 -9.50
C VAL A 252 14.38 10.94 -7.99
N VAL A 253 13.72 11.86 -7.29
CA VAL A 253 13.74 11.95 -5.84
C VAL A 253 12.37 11.60 -5.28
N THR A 254 12.34 10.60 -4.40
CA THR A 254 11.14 10.23 -3.66
C THR A 254 11.06 11.07 -2.40
N LEU A 255 9.95 11.78 -2.23
CA LEU A 255 9.61 12.61 -1.07
C LEU A 255 8.77 11.75 -0.11
N GLU A 256 9.46 10.98 0.73
CA GLU A 256 8.86 9.99 1.65
C GLU A 256 7.63 10.55 2.37
N SER A 257 6.50 9.88 2.20
CA SER A 257 5.23 10.14 2.88
C SER A 257 4.69 11.57 2.72
N LEU A 258 5.14 12.35 1.74
CA LEU A 258 4.70 13.74 1.53
C LEU A 258 3.38 13.81 0.75
N GLN A 259 2.39 14.52 1.30
CA GLN A 259 1.08 14.73 0.68
C GLN A 259 0.87 16.17 0.22
N THR A 260 0.11 16.34 -0.87
CA THR A 260 -0.08 17.63 -1.53
C THR A 260 -0.73 18.70 -0.64
N PHE A 261 -1.48 18.32 0.40
CA PHE A 261 -2.13 19.29 1.28
C PHE A 261 -1.14 20.16 2.08
N LEU A 262 0.14 19.79 2.14
CA LEU A 262 1.19 20.62 2.75
C LEU A 262 1.79 21.66 1.79
N ILE A 263 1.58 21.52 0.49
CA ILE A 263 2.06 22.49 -0.50
C ILE A 263 1.20 23.76 -0.39
N GLY A 264 1.85 24.90 -0.14
CA GLY A 264 1.22 26.19 0.14
C GLY A 264 0.61 26.32 1.53
N ALA A 265 0.68 25.28 2.38
CA ALA A 265 0.14 25.34 3.73
C ALA A 265 1.05 26.12 4.68
N SER A 266 0.47 26.72 5.72
CA SER A 266 1.20 27.43 6.76
C SER A 266 0.75 26.99 8.15
N VAL A 267 1.71 26.87 9.08
CA VAL A 267 1.48 26.58 10.49
C VAL A 267 2.18 27.66 11.32
N ASN A 268 1.45 28.26 12.26
CA ASN A 268 1.97 29.34 13.13
C ASN A 268 2.60 30.51 12.35
N GLY A 269 2.07 30.83 11.18
CA GLY A 269 2.57 31.92 10.32
C GLY A 269 3.82 31.57 9.50
N GLN A 270 4.23 30.29 9.45
CA GLN A 270 5.34 29.82 8.62
C GLN A 270 4.86 28.78 7.61
N GLU A 271 5.27 28.89 6.35
CA GLU A 271 4.94 27.91 5.31
C GLU A 271 5.53 26.54 5.63
N VAL A 272 4.80 25.43 5.52
CA VAL A 272 5.35 24.11 5.88
C VAL A 272 6.44 23.67 4.89
N THR A 273 6.29 23.99 3.60
CA THR A 273 7.19 23.55 2.51
C THR A 273 7.65 24.73 1.62
N PRO A 274 8.35 25.74 2.17
CA PRO A 274 8.66 26.97 1.44
C PRO A 274 9.49 26.76 0.18
N PHE A 275 10.46 25.84 0.17
CA PHE A 275 11.25 25.58 -1.02
C PHE A 275 10.42 24.91 -2.11
N LEU A 276 9.64 23.88 -1.78
CA LEU A 276 8.77 23.21 -2.75
C LEU A 276 7.66 24.13 -3.28
N ASN A 277 7.20 25.11 -2.49
CA ASN A 277 6.32 26.18 -2.96
C ASN A 277 7.00 27.06 -4.02
N GLU A 278 8.25 27.47 -3.76
CA GLU A 278 9.04 28.27 -4.70
C GLU A 278 9.36 27.50 -5.98
N PHE A 279 9.68 26.21 -5.86
CA PHE A 279 10.09 25.34 -6.97
C PHE A 279 9.00 25.13 -8.04
N ILE A 280 7.73 25.41 -7.70
CA ILE A 280 6.62 25.48 -8.66
C ILE A 280 6.93 26.48 -9.78
N ASN A 281 7.59 27.59 -9.47
CA ASN A 281 7.83 28.69 -10.42
C ASN A 281 8.87 28.34 -11.50
N GLU A 282 9.61 27.25 -11.36
CA GLU A 282 10.59 26.77 -12.35
C GLU A 282 10.33 25.32 -12.80
N SER A 283 9.16 24.75 -12.48
CA SER A 283 8.84 23.34 -12.77
C SER A 283 7.44 23.15 -13.36
N TYR A 284 7.23 22.02 -14.04
CA TYR A 284 5.88 21.49 -14.23
C TYR A 284 5.41 20.86 -12.92
N TYR A 285 4.44 21.48 -12.27
CA TYR A 285 3.87 21.00 -11.01
C TYR A 285 2.49 20.37 -11.24
N PHE A 286 2.32 19.11 -10.82
CA PHE A 286 1.06 18.37 -10.95
C PHE A 286 0.34 18.34 -9.61
N ASP A 287 -0.65 19.22 -9.44
CA ASP A 287 -1.41 19.40 -8.18
C ASP A 287 -2.48 18.31 -7.96
N ASN A 288 -2.75 17.49 -8.98
CA ASN A 288 -3.69 16.36 -8.97
C ASN A 288 -2.99 15.04 -9.35
N PHE A 289 -1.74 14.84 -8.89
CA PHE A 289 -1.02 13.58 -8.99
C PHE A 289 -1.38 12.67 -7.80
N PHE A 290 -1.70 11.40 -8.06
CA PHE A 290 -2.13 10.44 -7.03
C PHE A 290 -1.18 9.26 -6.94
N HIS A 291 -0.88 8.83 -5.70
CA HIS A 291 -0.21 7.57 -5.50
C HIS A 291 -1.15 6.38 -5.77
N GLN A 292 -0.61 5.26 -6.24
CA GLN A 292 -1.39 4.08 -6.63
C GLN A 292 -0.94 2.80 -5.88
N THR A 293 -0.29 3.02 -4.74
CA THR A 293 0.32 1.99 -3.88
C THR A 293 -0.70 1.14 -3.12
N GLY A 294 -0.31 -0.07 -2.72
CA GLY A 294 -1.05 -0.93 -1.79
C GLY A 294 -0.26 -1.18 -0.49
N GLN A 295 -0.12 -2.46 -0.12
CA GLN A 295 0.55 -2.88 1.11
C GLN A 295 2.09 -2.80 1.01
N GLY A 296 2.66 -2.63 -0.19
CA GLY A 296 4.10 -2.46 -0.40
C GLY A 296 4.59 -1.02 -0.26
N LYS A 297 3.69 -0.04 -0.12
CA LYS A 297 4.04 1.36 0.23
C LYS A 297 5.11 1.92 -0.70
N THR A 298 6.24 2.40 -0.19
CA THR A 298 7.37 2.92 -0.99
C THR A 298 7.79 1.94 -2.08
N SER A 299 7.87 0.63 -1.79
CA SER A 299 8.26 -0.36 -2.80
C SER A 299 7.22 -0.53 -3.93
N ASP A 300 5.94 -0.30 -3.64
CA ASP A 300 4.90 -0.29 -4.68
C ASP A 300 5.03 0.96 -5.57
N SER A 301 5.38 2.11 -4.97
CA SER A 301 5.64 3.35 -5.70
C SER A 301 6.85 3.22 -6.64
N GLU A 302 7.94 2.65 -6.13
CA GLU A 302 9.13 2.32 -6.95
C GLU A 302 8.76 1.40 -8.11
N PHE A 303 7.96 0.35 -7.85
CA PHE A 303 7.47 -0.57 -8.87
C PHE A 303 6.65 0.13 -9.96
N LEU A 304 5.71 1.00 -9.58
CA LEU A 304 4.87 1.77 -10.50
C LEU A 304 5.70 2.62 -11.45
N ILE A 305 6.68 3.33 -10.92
CA ILE A 305 7.52 4.27 -11.69
C ILE A 305 8.48 3.53 -12.62
N ASP A 306 9.00 2.38 -12.21
CA ASP A 306 9.92 1.61 -13.04
C ASP A 306 9.20 0.80 -14.12
N THR A 307 7.99 0.31 -13.85
CA THR A 307 7.36 -0.67 -14.74
C THR A 307 6.15 -0.14 -15.46
N SER A 308 5.47 0.89 -14.92
CA SER A 308 4.13 1.31 -15.34
C SER A 308 3.10 0.17 -15.25
N LEU A 309 3.29 -0.71 -14.27
CA LEU A 309 2.35 -1.75 -13.86
C LEU A 309 1.83 -1.42 -12.47
N TYR A 310 0.54 -1.70 -12.24
CA TYR A 310 -0.03 -1.62 -10.90
C TYR A 310 0.59 -2.68 -9.99
N PRO A 311 0.95 -2.35 -8.73
CA PRO A 311 1.43 -3.33 -7.76
C PRO A 311 0.31 -4.32 -7.43
N LEU A 312 0.59 -5.44 -6.76
CA LEU A 312 -0.48 -6.34 -6.33
C LEU A 312 -1.33 -5.72 -5.23
N ASN A 313 -2.60 -6.13 -5.12
CA ASN A 313 -3.42 -5.67 -4.01
C ASN A 313 -2.96 -6.29 -2.68
N ARG A 314 -2.28 -7.45 -2.64
CA ARG A 314 -1.90 -8.16 -1.40
C ARG A 314 -0.38 -8.28 -1.28
N GLY A 315 0.15 -7.95 -0.11
CA GLY A 315 1.59 -7.94 0.15
C GLY A 315 2.33 -6.88 -0.68
N ALA A 316 3.63 -7.09 -0.84
CA ALA A 316 4.50 -6.26 -1.65
C ALA A 316 5.04 -7.07 -2.83
N VAL A 317 5.03 -6.48 -4.03
CA VAL A 317 5.56 -7.13 -5.24
C VAL A 317 7.03 -7.45 -5.08
N PHE A 318 7.80 -6.57 -4.45
CA PHE A 318 9.23 -6.76 -4.22
C PHE A 318 9.55 -8.06 -3.47
N PHE A 319 8.75 -8.45 -2.48
CA PHE A 319 8.95 -9.70 -1.74
C PHE A 319 8.42 -10.93 -2.47
N THR A 320 7.25 -10.81 -3.09
CA THR A 320 6.52 -11.96 -3.63
C THR A 320 6.95 -12.33 -5.05
N HIS A 321 7.42 -11.34 -5.82
CA HIS A 321 7.70 -11.43 -7.25
C HIS A 321 8.98 -10.68 -7.67
N GLY A 322 9.93 -10.51 -6.74
CA GLY A 322 11.23 -9.85 -7.02
C GLY A 322 12.14 -10.59 -8.00
N ASN A 323 11.80 -11.82 -8.40
CA ASN A 323 12.55 -12.64 -9.36
C ASN A 323 11.81 -12.83 -10.70
N ASN A 324 10.75 -12.07 -10.95
CA ASN A 324 10.06 -12.10 -12.23
C ASN A 324 10.83 -11.35 -13.31
N ASP A 325 10.43 -11.55 -14.56
CA ASP A 325 10.91 -10.77 -15.68
C ASP A 325 10.12 -9.47 -15.80
N TYR A 326 10.81 -8.34 -15.89
CA TYR A 326 10.24 -7.01 -16.09
C TYR A 326 10.88 -6.35 -17.31
N THR A 327 10.17 -5.41 -17.93
CA THR A 327 10.73 -4.45 -18.88
C THR A 327 10.70 -3.08 -18.20
N ALA A 328 11.75 -2.75 -17.45
CA ALA A 328 11.73 -1.60 -16.54
C ALA A 328 12.48 -0.37 -17.11
N THR A 329 12.12 0.82 -16.65
CA THR A 329 12.77 2.10 -16.98
C THR A 329 14.30 2.04 -16.88
N PRO A 330 14.92 1.60 -15.77
CA PRO A 330 16.38 1.49 -15.68
C PRO A 330 16.97 0.54 -16.74
N GLU A 331 16.36 -0.62 -16.98
CA GLU A 331 16.82 -1.52 -18.04
C GLU A 331 16.79 -0.87 -19.43
N ILE A 332 15.69 -0.20 -19.77
CA ILE A 332 15.52 0.52 -21.05
C ILE A 332 16.59 1.60 -21.19
N LEU A 333 16.80 2.43 -20.16
CA LEU A 333 17.78 3.52 -20.20
C LEU A 333 19.22 3.00 -20.30
N ARG A 334 19.52 1.89 -19.62
CA ARG A 334 20.83 1.24 -19.74
C ARG A 334 21.11 0.76 -21.16
N GLN A 335 20.10 0.22 -21.86
CA GLN A 335 20.23 -0.13 -23.27
C GLN A 335 20.48 1.10 -24.17
N GLN A 336 20.08 2.29 -23.73
CA GLN A 336 20.40 3.58 -24.38
C GLN A 336 21.75 4.17 -23.92
N GLY A 337 22.54 3.45 -23.13
CA GLY A 337 23.86 3.87 -22.67
C GLY A 337 23.88 4.67 -21.37
N TYR A 338 22.77 4.71 -20.61
CA TYR A 338 22.75 5.36 -19.31
C TYR A 338 23.33 4.47 -18.22
N PHE A 339 24.06 5.05 -17.26
CA PHE A 339 24.33 4.36 -16.00
C PHE A 339 23.12 4.48 -15.07
N THR A 340 22.63 3.35 -14.54
CA THR A 340 21.39 3.33 -13.75
C THR A 340 21.65 2.98 -12.30
N THR A 341 21.20 3.85 -11.38
CA THR A 341 21.55 3.71 -9.96
C THR A 341 20.46 4.13 -9.01
N VAL A 342 20.47 3.52 -7.81
CA VAL A 342 19.63 3.89 -6.68
C VAL A 342 20.51 4.29 -5.49
N PHE A 343 20.10 5.34 -4.80
CA PHE A 343 20.67 5.85 -3.56
C PHE A 343 19.62 5.70 -2.46
N HIS A 344 19.98 5.02 -1.37
CA HIS A 344 19.16 4.94 -0.16
C HIS A 344 20.02 4.47 1.02
N ALA A 345 20.21 5.33 2.02
CA ALA A 345 21.02 5.04 3.21
C ALA A 345 20.30 4.14 4.23
N ASN A 346 19.78 3.00 3.77
CA ASN A 346 19.19 1.94 4.58
C ASN A 346 19.72 0.57 4.11
N ASN A 347 19.46 -0.46 4.92
CA ASN A 347 19.81 -1.84 4.65
C ASN A 347 19.25 -2.31 3.29
N ALA A 348 20.11 -2.91 2.46
CA ALA A 348 19.73 -3.31 1.11
C ALA A 348 18.67 -4.43 1.04
N THR A 349 18.50 -5.20 2.12
CA THR A 349 17.49 -6.27 2.21
C THR A 349 16.12 -5.75 2.64
N PHE A 350 16.04 -4.50 3.10
CA PHE A 350 14.77 -3.85 3.39
C PHE A 350 13.95 -3.71 2.11
N TRP A 351 12.66 -4.02 2.20
CA TRP A 351 11.78 -4.19 1.05
C TRP A 351 12.25 -5.21 0.00
N ASN A 352 13.23 -6.08 0.28
CA ASN A 352 13.80 -7.01 -0.70
C ASN A 352 14.41 -6.32 -1.94
N ARG A 353 14.88 -5.08 -1.79
CA ARG A 353 15.47 -4.26 -2.87
C ARG A 353 16.71 -4.91 -3.50
N ASN A 354 17.53 -5.59 -2.70
CA ASN A 354 18.71 -6.32 -3.18
C ASN A 354 18.39 -7.36 -4.26
N ILE A 355 17.19 -7.95 -4.23
CA ILE A 355 16.73 -8.88 -5.26
C ILE A 355 16.01 -8.11 -6.38
N MET A 356 15.03 -7.28 -6.03
CA MET A 356 14.18 -6.62 -7.02
C MET A 356 14.95 -5.70 -7.98
N TYR A 357 15.94 -4.93 -7.49
CA TYR A 357 16.70 -4.03 -8.38
C TYR A 357 17.49 -4.76 -9.46
N SER A 358 17.91 -6.00 -9.21
CA SER A 358 18.53 -6.84 -10.24
C SER A 358 17.50 -7.25 -11.30
N ALA A 359 16.27 -7.57 -10.89
CA ALA A 359 15.18 -7.89 -11.82
C ALA A 359 14.68 -6.68 -12.63
N LEU A 360 14.77 -5.47 -12.06
CA LEU A 360 14.48 -4.22 -12.78
C LEU A 360 15.66 -3.75 -13.66
N GLY A 361 16.85 -4.32 -13.49
CA GLY A 361 18.01 -4.04 -14.35
C GLY A 361 18.83 -2.82 -13.98
N TYR A 362 18.82 -2.40 -12.70
CA TYR A 362 19.73 -1.36 -12.19
C TYR A 362 21.19 -1.83 -12.19
N ASP A 363 22.12 -0.93 -12.50
CA ASP A 363 23.56 -1.22 -12.45
C ASP A 363 24.11 -1.22 -11.02
N ARG A 364 23.69 -0.27 -10.19
CA ARG A 364 24.18 -0.13 -8.81
C ARG A 364 23.11 0.32 -7.82
N TYR A 365 23.22 -0.19 -6.59
CA TYR A 365 22.47 0.30 -5.45
C TYR A 365 23.45 0.70 -4.33
N TYR A 366 23.53 2.01 -4.08
CA TYR A 366 24.25 2.59 -2.95
C TYR A 366 23.39 2.53 -1.69
N ASN A 367 23.74 1.62 -0.79
CA ASN A 367 22.99 1.32 0.44
C ASN A 367 23.66 1.95 1.68
N GLU A 368 23.14 1.70 2.89
CA GLU A 368 23.71 2.21 4.16
C GLU A 368 25.24 2.08 4.30
N LEU A 369 25.86 1.04 3.73
CA LEU A 369 27.31 0.78 3.81
C LEU A 369 28.14 1.71 2.91
N ASP A 370 27.52 2.38 1.93
CA ASP A 370 28.14 3.40 1.09
C ASP A 370 28.15 4.78 1.78
N TYR A 371 27.47 4.93 2.92
CA TYR A 371 27.37 6.18 3.67
C TYR A 371 28.15 6.14 4.99
N LYS A 372 28.55 7.33 5.45
CA LYS A 372 29.03 7.52 6.82
C LYS A 372 27.84 7.90 7.70
N ILE A 373 27.43 6.97 8.54
CA ILE A 373 26.34 7.15 9.51
C ILE A 373 26.95 7.20 10.93
N THR A 374 26.78 8.34 11.60
CA THR A 374 27.14 8.53 13.02
C THR A 374 25.89 8.66 13.89
N PRO A 375 25.98 8.48 15.23
CA PRO A 375 24.84 8.65 16.12
C PRO A 375 24.10 9.99 15.99
N GLU A 376 24.81 11.07 15.67
CA GLU A 376 24.26 12.43 15.53
C GLU A 376 23.49 12.60 14.21
N THR A 377 23.93 11.89 13.17
CA THR A 377 23.33 11.92 11.82
C THR A 377 22.26 10.85 11.60
N ASN A 378 22.10 9.92 12.54
CA ASN A 378 21.15 8.83 12.45
C ASN A 378 19.86 9.18 13.19
N LEU A 379 18.72 9.15 12.50
CA LEU A 379 17.41 9.39 13.08
C LEU A 379 16.45 8.27 12.69
N ASN A 380 15.92 7.58 13.71
CA ASN A 380 14.96 6.49 13.58
C ASN A 380 15.41 5.36 12.63
N TRP A 381 15.08 5.47 11.35
CA TRP A 381 15.29 4.45 10.32
C TRP A 381 16.64 4.53 9.61
N GLY A 382 17.39 5.62 9.74
CA GLY A 382 18.70 5.73 9.09
C GLY A 382 19.27 7.14 9.07
N LEU A 383 20.08 7.43 8.05
CA LEU A 383 20.73 8.72 7.86
C LEU A 383 19.70 9.84 7.61
N LYS A 384 19.86 10.97 8.31
CA LYS A 384 19.09 12.20 8.11
C LYS A 384 19.21 12.72 6.66
N ASP A 385 18.11 13.23 6.12
CA ASP A 385 18.00 13.53 4.68
C ASP A 385 18.98 14.61 4.20
N ILE A 386 19.34 15.62 5.02
CA ILE A 386 20.33 16.64 4.65
C ILE A 386 21.71 16.02 4.43
N GLU A 387 22.20 15.24 5.39
CA GLU A 387 23.49 14.56 5.32
C GLU A 387 23.49 13.47 4.25
N TYR A 388 22.36 12.80 4.06
CA TYR A 388 22.16 11.82 2.99
C TYR A 388 22.33 12.46 1.61
N PHE A 389 21.67 13.59 1.34
CA PHE A 389 21.79 14.26 0.05
C PHE A 389 23.20 14.80 -0.21
N ASP A 390 23.85 15.39 0.80
CA ASP A 390 25.21 15.91 0.67
C ASP A 390 26.19 14.81 0.27
N GLN A 391 26.20 13.69 1.01
CA GLN A 391 27.03 12.52 0.69
C GLN A 391 26.65 11.88 -0.65
N SER A 392 25.35 11.86 -1.00
CA SER A 392 24.92 11.26 -2.26
C SER A 392 25.33 12.08 -3.48
N VAL A 393 25.37 13.42 -3.38
CA VAL A 393 25.89 14.28 -4.46
C VAL A 393 27.39 14.03 -4.66
N ASP A 394 28.16 13.87 -3.59
CA ASP A 394 29.59 13.54 -3.69
C ASP A 394 29.83 12.21 -4.40
N ILE A 395 28.99 11.20 -4.13
CA ILE A 395 29.03 9.93 -4.85
C ILE A 395 28.58 10.11 -6.32
N LEU A 396 27.49 10.84 -6.56
CA LEU A 396 26.92 11.07 -7.90
C LEU A 396 27.92 11.71 -8.87
N LYS A 397 28.79 12.59 -8.38
CA LYS A 397 29.89 13.20 -9.17
C LYS A 397 30.86 12.18 -9.77
N THR A 398 30.92 10.97 -9.21
CA THR A 398 31.79 9.88 -9.69
C THR A 398 31.09 8.91 -10.63
N VAL A 399 29.80 9.13 -10.90
CA VAL A 399 28.96 8.28 -11.77
C VAL A 399 29.12 8.71 -13.23
N ASP A 400 29.22 7.74 -14.13
CA ASP A 400 29.31 7.98 -15.58
C ASP A 400 28.03 8.63 -16.11
N GLN A 401 28.17 9.65 -16.96
CA GLN A 401 27.05 10.33 -17.63
C GLN A 401 26.84 9.81 -19.06
N PRO A 402 25.59 9.77 -19.57
CA PRO A 402 24.37 10.17 -18.86
C PRO A 402 23.94 9.11 -17.83
N PHE A 403 23.30 9.54 -16.74
CA PHE A 403 22.81 8.63 -15.70
C PHE A 403 21.29 8.75 -15.45
N TYR A 404 20.73 7.67 -14.94
CA TYR A 404 19.41 7.62 -14.30
C TYR A 404 19.62 7.29 -12.82
N ALA A 405 19.42 8.29 -11.95
CA ALA A 405 19.67 8.18 -10.52
C ALA A 405 18.37 8.37 -9.72
N ARG A 406 18.00 7.35 -8.94
CA ARG A 406 16.89 7.44 -7.97
C ARG A 406 17.42 7.69 -6.57
N PHE A 407 16.82 8.63 -5.85
CA PHE A 407 17.09 8.94 -4.45
C PHE A 407 15.85 8.65 -3.62
N LEU A 408 16.02 7.86 -2.56
CA LEU A 408 14.94 7.54 -1.61
C LEU A 408 15.24 8.21 -0.26
N THR A 409 14.46 9.24 0.09
CA THR A 409 14.54 9.89 1.42
C THR A 409 13.95 9.00 2.51
N LEU A 410 14.19 9.34 3.78
CA LEU A 410 13.80 8.48 4.90
C LEU A 410 13.33 9.23 6.15
N THR A 411 13.71 10.50 6.33
CA THR A 411 13.46 11.21 7.59
C THR A 411 11.97 11.47 7.84
N ASN A 412 11.20 11.79 6.80
CA ASN A 412 9.76 12.03 6.89
C ASN A 412 8.93 10.75 6.94
N HIS A 413 9.35 9.75 7.73
CA HIS A 413 8.68 8.47 7.86
C HIS A 413 7.97 8.34 9.22
N TYR A 414 6.83 7.63 9.24
CA TYR A 414 6.10 7.34 10.48
C TYR A 414 7.00 6.69 11.56
N PRO A 415 6.86 7.06 12.84
CA PRO A 415 5.84 7.94 13.43
C PRO A 415 6.25 9.43 13.47
N PHE A 416 7.08 9.84 12.51
CA PHE A 416 7.54 11.21 12.29
C PHE A 416 8.34 11.76 13.48
N THR A 417 9.18 10.93 14.09
CA THR A 417 10.06 11.40 15.17
C THR A 417 11.06 12.40 14.64
N TYR A 418 11.35 13.43 15.43
CA TYR A 418 12.34 14.45 15.13
C TYR A 418 13.18 14.74 16.39
N ASP A 419 14.36 15.30 16.21
CA ASP A 419 15.19 15.90 17.26
C ASP A 419 15.34 17.42 17.04
N GLU A 420 16.02 18.11 17.96
CA GLU A 420 16.18 19.57 17.89
C GLU A 420 16.89 20.04 16.61
N ASP A 421 17.83 19.26 16.06
CA ASP A 421 18.56 19.63 14.83
C ASP A 421 17.67 19.53 13.58
N THR A 422 16.63 18.70 13.65
CA THR A 422 15.64 18.56 12.57
C THR A 422 14.42 19.49 12.72
N LYS A 423 14.32 20.25 13.81
CA LYS A 423 13.14 21.06 14.16
C LYS A 423 13.20 22.48 13.56
N PHE A 424 12.91 22.61 12.27
CA PHE A 424 12.88 23.90 11.55
C PHE A 424 11.54 24.66 11.65
N ILE A 425 10.51 24.02 12.19
CA ILE A 425 9.20 24.60 12.48
C ILE A 425 8.70 24.01 13.79
N GLU A 426 7.91 24.79 14.55
CA GLU A 426 7.19 24.24 15.70
C GLU A 426 6.14 23.22 15.24
N PRO A 427 5.95 22.12 16.00
CA PRO A 427 4.90 21.15 15.68
C PRO A 427 3.52 21.82 15.69
N TYR A 428 2.59 21.23 14.94
CA TYR A 428 1.20 21.64 15.04
C TYR A 428 0.62 21.28 16.42
N ASN A 429 -0.57 21.77 16.74
CA ASN A 429 -1.21 21.54 18.03
C ASN A 429 -2.65 21.07 17.84
N SER A 430 -2.81 19.89 17.22
CA SER A 430 -4.09 19.22 17.05
C SER A 430 -4.47 18.31 18.24
N GLY A 431 -3.51 18.05 19.14
CA GLY A 431 -3.64 17.02 20.16
C GLY A 431 -3.43 15.60 19.61
N ASN A 432 -2.94 15.48 18.38
CA ASN A 432 -2.55 14.21 17.76
C ASN A 432 -1.05 14.25 17.48
N GLY A 433 -0.26 13.61 18.36
CA GLY A 433 1.21 13.69 18.29
C GLY A 433 1.81 13.25 16.96
N VAL A 434 1.23 12.26 16.27
CA VAL A 434 1.73 11.83 14.94
C VAL A 434 1.53 12.93 13.91
N PHE A 435 0.33 13.50 13.82
CA PHE A 435 0.03 14.59 12.88
C PHE A 435 0.86 15.84 13.20
N ASP A 436 0.98 16.17 14.49
CA ASP A 436 1.71 17.35 14.95
C ASP A 436 3.20 17.27 14.60
N ARG A 437 3.81 16.09 14.74
CA ARG A 437 5.21 15.85 14.35
C ARG A 437 5.41 15.76 12.83
N TYR A 438 4.43 15.28 12.07
CA TYR A 438 4.50 15.21 10.60
C TYR A 438 4.79 16.56 9.95
N ILE A 439 4.24 17.65 10.51
CA ILE A 439 4.53 19.02 10.04
C ILE A 439 6.03 19.35 10.18
N VAL A 440 6.66 18.89 11.26
CA VAL A 440 8.08 19.16 11.53
C VAL A 440 8.97 18.38 10.56
N THR A 441 8.72 17.09 10.39
CA THR A 441 9.55 16.26 9.50
C THR A 441 9.32 16.59 8.02
N ALA A 442 8.12 17.03 7.64
CA ALA A 442 7.84 17.51 6.28
C ALA A 442 8.60 18.82 5.97
N ARG A 443 8.69 19.74 6.95
CA ARG A 443 9.56 20.93 6.80
C ARG A 443 11.03 20.54 6.69
N TYR A 444 11.50 19.57 7.49
CA TYR A 444 12.88 19.10 7.39
C TYR A 444 13.18 18.50 6.01
N LEU A 445 12.25 17.72 5.46
CA LEU A 445 12.33 17.20 4.09
C LEU A 445 12.43 18.34 3.07
N ASP A 446 11.59 19.38 3.17
CA ASP A 446 11.65 20.56 2.30
C ASP A 446 13.04 21.23 2.31
N GLU A 447 13.59 21.47 3.50
CA GLU A 447 14.94 22.04 3.66
C GLU A 447 16.05 21.12 3.10
N SER A 448 15.88 19.81 3.21
CA SER A 448 16.81 18.84 2.63
C SER A 448 16.81 18.88 1.11
N ILE A 449 15.64 19.03 0.49
CA ILE A 449 15.51 19.16 -0.96
C ILE A 449 16.10 20.48 -1.43
N LYS A 450 15.86 21.58 -0.71
CA LYS A 450 16.50 22.87 -1.00
C LYS A 450 18.03 22.72 -1.09
N LYS A 451 18.65 22.14 -0.06
CA LYS A 451 20.10 21.92 -0.02
C LYS A 451 20.59 20.98 -1.13
N PHE A 452 19.81 19.96 -1.45
CA PHE A 452 20.12 19.06 -2.56
C PHE A 452 20.14 19.82 -3.90
N ILE A 453 19.11 20.60 -4.19
CA ILE A 453 19.03 21.41 -5.42
C ILE A 453 20.16 22.46 -5.46
N GLU A 454 20.47 23.12 -4.34
CA GLU A 454 21.61 24.04 -4.23
C GLU A 454 22.94 23.33 -4.54
N ARG A 455 23.16 22.11 -4.03
CA ARG A 455 24.35 21.30 -4.37
C ARG A 455 24.38 20.90 -5.84
N LEU A 456 23.27 20.47 -6.43
CA LEU A 456 23.19 20.16 -7.86
C LEU A 456 23.51 21.39 -8.73
N LYS A 457 23.01 22.58 -8.36
CA LYS A 457 23.33 23.85 -9.02
C LYS A 457 24.82 24.16 -8.89
N ALA A 458 25.40 24.03 -7.68
CA ALA A 458 26.82 24.30 -7.43
C ALA A 458 27.77 23.37 -8.19
N GLU A 459 27.35 22.13 -8.43
CA GLU A 459 28.13 21.12 -9.17
C GLU A 459 27.78 21.07 -10.67
N GLY A 460 26.94 21.98 -11.15
CA GLY A 460 26.58 22.09 -12.57
C GLY A 460 25.69 20.97 -13.11
N MET A 461 25.10 20.15 -12.24
CA MET A 461 24.23 19.03 -12.63
C MET A 461 22.77 19.48 -12.86
N TYR A 462 22.34 20.58 -12.25
CA TYR A 462 20.96 21.09 -12.37
C TYR A 462 20.59 21.41 -13.82
N ASP A 463 21.47 22.12 -14.55
CA ASP A 463 21.22 22.57 -15.92
C ASP A 463 21.37 21.45 -16.99
N ASP A 464 21.73 20.24 -16.57
CA ASP A 464 21.92 19.09 -17.47
C ASP A 464 21.14 17.84 -17.04
N SER A 465 20.18 18.00 -16.13
CA SER A 465 19.36 16.90 -15.60
C SER A 465 17.87 17.22 -15.64
N ILE A 466 17.05 16.27 -16.10
CA ILE A 466 15.64 16.24 -15.72
C ILE A 466 15.60 15.94 -14.22
N ILE A 467 14.94 16.80 -13.44
CA ILE A 467 14.75 16.58 -12.01
C ILE A 467 13.27 16.30 -11.76
N VAL A 468 12.99 15.12 -11.24
CA VAL A 468 11.66 14.67 -10.86
C VAL A 468 11.62 14.57 -9.34
N LEU A 469 10.75 15.34 -8.70
CA LEU A 469 10.47 15.21 -7.26
C LEU A 469 9.04 14.72 -7.10
N TYR A 470 8.80 13.65 -6.35
CA TYR A 470 7.45 13.12 -6.19
C TYR A 470 7.22 12.47 -4.84
N GLY A 471 6.02 12.58 -4.27
CA GLY A 471 5.64 11.83 -3.07
C GLY A 471 5.19 10.40 -3.39
N ASP A 472 5.64 9.42 -2.60
CA ASP A 472 5.40 7.99 -2.82
C ASP A 472 4.02 7.50 -2.35
N HIS A 473 3.57 7.91 -1.17
CA HIS A 473 2.24 7.60 -0.66
C HIS A 473 1.80 8.55 0.45
N TYR A 474 0.56 8.38 0.95
CA TYR A 474 0.09 9.12 2.11
C TYR A 474 0.97 8.85 3.36
N GLY A 475 1.29 9.91 4.12
CA GLY A 475 1.91 9.80 5.44
C GLY A 475 0.89 9.72 6.57
N ILE A 476 -0.24 10.41 6.43
CA ILE A 476 -1.30 10.48 7.43
C ILE A 476 -2.46 9.56 7.06
N SER A 477 -2.68 8.52 7.87
CA SER A 477 -3.79 7.56 7.71
C SER A 477 -5.13 8.12 8.22
N GLU A 478 -6.24 7.43 7.93
CA GLU A 478 -7.59 7.85 8.31
C GLU A 478 -7.80 7.88 9.83
N LYS A 479 -6.96 7.15 10.58
CA LYS A 479 -6.88 7.22 12.05
C LYS A 479 -6.68 8.65 12.58
N HIS A 480 -6.08 9.52 11.77
CA HIS A 480 -5.77 10.91 12.14
C HIS A 480 -6.77 11.91 11.55
N ASN A 481 -7.92 11.45 11.01
CA ASN A 481 -8.93 12.29 10.36
C ASN A 481 -9.43 13.46 11.23
N ARG A 482 -9.48 13.30 12.56
CA ARG A 482 -9.84 14.41 13.46
C ARG A 482 -8.83 15.57 13.37
N ALA A 483 -7.54 15.26 13.40
CA ALA A 483 -6.48 16.27 13.29
C ALA A 483 -6.41 16.84 11.87
N MET A 484 -6.59 15.99 10.86
CA MET A 484 -6.69 16.41 9.46
C MET A 484 -7.88 17.38 9.24
N ALA A 485 -9.06 17.09 9.81
CA ALA A 485 -10.23 17.95 9.71
C ALA A 485 -9.95 19.32 10.35
N GLN A 486 -9.32 19.34 11.52
CA GLN A 486 -8.91 20.59 12.17
C GLN A 486 -7.92 21.38 11.30
N PHE A 487 -6.92 20.71 10.70
CA PHE A 487 -5.92 21.35 9.85
C PHE A 487 -6.52 21.93 8.57
N LEU A 488 -7.46 21.22 7.94
CA LEU A 488 -8.14 21.65 6.72
C LEU A 488 -9.34 22.58 6.99
N GLU A 489 -9.57 22.96 8.25
CA GLU A 489 -10.71 23.79 8.68
C GLU A 489 -12.08 23.20 8.26
N LYS A 490 -12.23 21.88 8.40
CA LYS A 490 -13.45 21.13 8.11
C LYS A 490 -14.05 20.54 9.38
N ASP A 491 -15.37 20.36 9.40
CA ASP A 491 -16.05 19.67 10.51
C ASP A 491 -15.63 18.19 10.60
N GLN A 492 -15.45 17.53 9.45
CA GLN A 492 -15.04 16.14 9.33
C GLN A 492 -14.43 15.86 7.95
N ILE A 493 -13.65 14.78 7.87
CA ILE A 493 -13.14 14.23 6.60
C ILE A 493 -14.19 13.29 5.99
N THR A 494 -14.66 13.62 4.80
CA THR A 494 -15.62 12.81 4.03
C THR A 494 -14.91 11.73 3.19
N GLU A 495 -15.66 10.79 2.60
CA GLU A 495 -15.09 9.80 1.65
C GLU A 495 -14.41 10.45 0.43
N PHE A 496 -15.01 11.53 -0.07
CA PHE A 496 -14.45 12.31 -1.15
C PHE A 496 -13.16 13.02 -0.73
N ASP A 497 -13.09 13.51 0.51
CA ASP A 497 -11.86 14.09 1.06
C ASP A 497 -10.77 13.03 1.19
N THR A 498 -11.09 11.81 1.64
CA THR A 498 -10.13 10.71 1.71
C THR A 498 -9.49 10.43 0.35
N LEU A 499 -10.27 10.45 -0.74
CA LEU A 499 -9.73 10.33 -2.10
C LEU A 499 -8.78 11.49 -2.44
N ASN A 500 -9.17 12.73 -2.16
CA ASN A 500 -8.35 13.90 -2.44
C ASN A 500 -7.07 13.94 -1.60
N LEU A 501 -7.10 13.36 -0.41
CA LEU A 501 -5.93 13.19 0.45
C LEU A 501 -4.96 12.12 -0.06
N GLN A 502 -5.32 11.31 -1.06
CA GLN A 502 -4.35 10.41 -1.73
C GLN A 502 -3.46 11.14 -2.75
N ARG A 503 -3.59 12.47 -2.89
CA ARG A 503 -2.70 13.25 -3.74
C ARG A 503 -1.32 13.37 -3.08
N THR A 504 -0.30 13.08 -3.86
CA THR A 504 1.10 13.35 -3.54
C THR A 504 1.63 14.38 -4.55
N PRO A 505 2.57 15.25 -4.16
CA PRO A 505 3.04 16.26 -5.09
C PRO A 505 3.95 15.63 -6.14
N LEU A 506 3.96 16.19 -7.35
CA LEU A 506 4.89 15.85 -8.42
C LEU A 506 5.41 17.13 -9.08
N TYR A 507 6.73 17.21 -9.20
CA TYR A 507 7.45 18.26 -9.89
C TYR A 507 8.32 17.62 -10.97
N ILE A 508 8.25 18.15 -12.19
CA ILE A 508 9.16 17.80 -13.28
C ILE A 508 9.83 19.10 -13.74
N HIS A 509 11.11 19.26 -13.39
CA HIS A 509 11.96 20.33 -13.91
C HIS A 509 12.73 19.80 -15.12
N ILE A 510 12.59 20.47 -16.26
CA ILE A 510 13.30 20.16 -17.49
C ILE A 510 14.45 21.18 -17.66
N PRO A 511 15.69 20.75 -18.00
CA PRO A 511 16.81 21.66 -18.23
C PRO A 511 16.47 22.85 -19.13
N GLY A 512 16.79 24.06 -18.66
CA GLY A 512 16.49 25.31 -19.37
C GLY A 512 15.08 25.86 -19.15
N GLN A 513 14.25 25.18 -18.36
CA GLN A 513 12.96 25.70 -17.93
C GLN A 513 13.14 26.84 -16.92
N THR A 514 12.63 28.02 -17.25
CA THR A 514 12.63 29.20 -16.37
C THR A 514 11.23 29.66 -15.98
N GLU A 515 10.19 29.05 -16.58
CA GLU A 515 8.80 29.34 -16.30
C GLU A 515 8.09 28.07 -15.82
N GLY A 516 7.48 28.18 -14.65
CA GLY A 516 6.70 27.12 -14.04
C GLY A 516 5.32 27.00 -14.66
N GLN A 517 4.77 25.79 -14.65
CA GLN A 517 3.40 25.53 -15.08
C GLN A 517 2.71 24.55 -14.13
N THR A 518 1.58 24.95 -13.57
CA THR A 518 0.71 24.03 -12.83
C THR A 518 -0.20 23.27 -13.79
N ILE A 519 -0.21 21.95 -13.68
CA ILE A 519 -1.02 21.03 -14.48
C ILE A 519 -2.06 20.37 -13.56
N SER A 520 -3.34 20.73 -13.75
CA SER A 520 -4.44 20.29 -12.88
C SER A 520 -5.32 19.15 -13.41
N LYS A 521 -4.87 18.47 -14.47
CA LYS A 521 -5.51 17.22 -14.90
C LYS A 521 -5.10 16.09 -13.95
N PRO A 522 -6.01 15.18 -13.56
CA PRO A 522 -5.65 14.03 -12.72
C PRO A 522 -4.64 13.12 -13.40
N THR A 523 -3.55 12.81 -12.70
CA THR A 523 -2.48 11.90 -13.14
C THR A 523 -2.08 10.93 -12.02
N GLY A 524 -1.37 9.85 -12.36
CA GLY A 524 -0.92 8.86 -11.37
C GLY A 524 0.54 8.47 -11.51
N GLN A 525 1.10 7.83 -10.48
CA GLN A 525 2.48 7.31 -10.51
C GLN A 525 2.78 6.40 -11.69
N ILE A 526 1.77 5.66 -12.17
CA ILE A 526 1.90 4.78 -13.32
C ILE A 526 2.29 5.52 -14.61
N ASP A 527 1.97 6.82 -14.69
CA ASP A 527 2.24 7.70 -15.82
C ASP A 527 3.70 8.22 -15.86
N MET A 528 4.52 7.91 -14.84
CA MET A 528 5.91 8.41 -14.76
C MET A 528 6.85 7.81 -15.82
N LYS A 529 6.86 6.48 -15.97
CA LYS A 529 7.67 5.79 -16.99
C LYS A 529 7.43 6.33 -18.41
N PRO A 530 6.20 6.37 -18.95
CA PRO A 530 5.96 6.90 -20.29
C PRO A 530 6.40 8.35 -20.44
N THR A 531 6.14 9.19 -19.43
CA THR A 531 6.52 10.60 -19.45
C THR A 531 8.04 10.78 -19.51
N ILE A 532 8.81 10.10 -18.65
CA ILE A 532 10.27 10.18 -18.64
C ILE A 532 10.86 9.68 -19.97
N LEU A 533 10.41 8.52 -20.46
CA LEU A 533 10.94 7.94 -21.70
C LEU A 533 10.64 8.83 -22.92
N ASN A 534 9.45 9.44 -22.98
CA ASN A 534 9.10 10.37 -24.05
C ASN A 534 9.91 11.66 -23.99
N LEU A 535 10.15 12.25 -22.81
CA LEU A 535 11.03 13.42 -22.66
C LEU A 535 12.45 13.14 -23.17
N LEU A 536 12.94 11.92 -23.01
CA LEU A 536 14.24 11.47 -23.52
C LEU A 536 14.22 11.11 -25.02
N GLY A 537 13.03 11.08 -25.65
CA GLY A 537 12.85 10.75 -27.07
C GLY A 537 13.00 9.26 -27.36
N ILE A 538 12.67 8.40 -26.39
CA ILE A 538 12.73 6.94 -26.51
C ILE A 538 11.36 6.43 -26.96
N ASP A 539 11.34 5.68 -28.06
CA ASP A 539 10.12 5.03 -28.55
C ASP A 539 9.66 3.93 -27.58
N THR A 540 8.38 3.97 -27.26
CA THR A 540 7.73 3.10 -26.29
C THR A 540 6.52 2.37 -26.86
N THR A 541 6.36 2.36 -28.19
CA THR A 541 5.23 1.73 -28.89
C THR A 541 5.07 0.24 -28.59
N ASN A 542 6.18 -0.47 -28.32
CA ASN A 542 6.18 -1.90 -28.00
C ASN A 542 6.27 -2.20 -26.49
N ASP A 543 6.20 -1.18 -25.64
CA ASP A 543 6.25 -1.33 -24.18
C ASP A 543 4.88 -1.78 -23.62
N ILE A 544 4.88 -2.77 -22.74
CA ILE A 544 3.65 -3.24 -22.07
C ILE A 544 3.49 -2.43 -20.79
N ARG A 545 2.65 -1.39 -20.86
CA ARG A 545 2.43 -0.42 -19.79
C ARG A 545 0.97 0.01 -19.71
N PHE A 546 0.51 0.39 -18.52
CA PHE A 546 -0.85 0.93 -18.33
C PHE A 546 -0.88 2.45 -18.19
N GLY A 547 0.24 3.10 -17.87
CA GLY A 547 0.32 4.55 -17.80
C GLY A 547 0.50 5.21 -19.17
N HIS A 548 0.22 6.50 -19.20
CA HIS A 548 0.29 7.34 -20.39
C HIS A 548 1.17 8.56 -20.18
N ASP A 549 1.65 9.17 -21.26
CA ASP A 549 2.46 10.38 -21.18
C ASP A 549 1.63 11.56 -20.66
N MET A 550 2.04 12.11 -19.51
CA MET A 550 1.34 13.20 -18.85
C MET A 550 1.37 14.50 -19.67
N PHE A 551 2.29 14.67 -20.62
CA PHE A 551 2.31 15.84 -21.50
C PHE A 551 1.53 15.66 -22.80
N SER A 552 1.10 14.43 -23.12
CA SER A 552 0.32 14.16 -24.32
C SER A 552 -1.01 14.94 -24.33
N ASP A 553 -1.36 15.47 -25.50
CA ASP A 553 -2.66 16.09 -25.75
C ASP A 553 -3.79 15.04 -25.82
N GLU A 554 -3.45 13.77 -26.05
CA GLU A 554 -4.37 12.63 -26.08
C GLU A 554 -4.52 11.96 -24.69
N TYR A 555 -3.85 12.49 -23.67
CA TYR A 555 -3.88 11.92 -22.33
C TYR A 555 -5.33 11.81 -21.80
N THR A 556 -5.77 10.58 -21.56
CA THR A 556 -7.09 10.30 -21.00
C THR A 556 -7.01 10.22 -19.48
N CYS A 557 -7.58 11.22 -18.79
CA CYS A 557 -7.57 11.25 -17.32
C CYS A 557 -8.40 10.09 -16.75
N PHE A 558 -7.72 9.05 -16.29
CA PHE A 558 -8.33 7.87 -15.68
C PHE A 558 -7.33 7.23 -14.71
N VAL A 559 -7.26 7.77 -13.49
CA VAL A 559 -6.36 7.33 -12.45
C VAL A 559 -7.03 6.25 -11.62
N VAL A 560 -6.52 5.02 -11.64
CA VAL A 560 -7.05 3.91 -10.86
C VAL A 560 -6.23 3.72 -9.59
N LEU A 561 -6.87 3.63 -8.44
CA LEU A 561 -6.24 3.31 -7.16
C LEU A 561 -6.30 1.79 -6.91
N ARG A 562 -5.40 1.28 -6.07
CA ARG A 562 -5.21 -0.17 -5.88
C ARG A 562 -6.41 -0.89 -5.28
N ASP A 563 -7.28 -0.17 -4.55
CA ASP A 563 -8.54 -0.67 -3.99
C ASP A 563 -9.69 -0.75 -5.03
N GLY A 564 -9.47 -0.27 -6.25
CA GLY A 564 -10.47 -0.19 -7.33
C GLY A 564 -11.26 1.12 -7.37
N SER A 565 -10.98 2.05 -6.46
CA SER A 565 -11.42 3.44 -6.58
C SER A 565 -10.74 4.08 -7.80
N PHE A 566 -11.35 5.11 -8.39
CA PHE A 566 -10.73 5.81 -9.53
C PHE A 566 -11.15 7.27 -9.63
N ILE A 567 -10.31 8.06 -10.29
CA ILE A 567 -10.49 9.49 -10.53
C ILE A 567 -10.38 9.74 -12.03
N THR A 568 -11.39 10.38 -12.61
CA THR A 568 -11.42 10.81 -14.01
C THR A 568 -11.35 12.33 -14.08
N ASN A 569 -11.51 12.97 -15.25
CA ASN A 569 -11.63 14.44 -15.29
C ASN A 569 -12.99 14.97 -14.77
N LYS A 570 -14.05 14.13 -14.73
CA LYS A 570 -15.41 14.54 -14.35
C LYS A 570 -15.87 13.95 -13.03
N TYR A 571 -15.57 12.68 -12.82
CA TYR A 571 -16.06 11.90 -11.69
C TYR A 571 -14.92 11.31 -10.89
N ALA A 572 -15.16 11.15 -9.59
CA ALA A 572 -14.39 10.27 -8.72
C ALA A 572 -15.32 9.17 -8.19
N TYR A 573 -14.77 7.96 -7.99
CA TYR A 573 -15.53 6.81 -7.53
C TYR A 573 -14.80 6.16 -6.34
N LYS A 574 -15.52 6.01 -5.23
CA LYS A 574 -15.07 5.27 -4.04
C LYS A 574 -16.28 4.66 -3.35
N ASN A 575 -16.11 3.46 -2.79
CA ASN A 575 -17.13 2.81 -1.96
C ASN A 575 -18.53 2.76 -2.61
N ASN A 576 -18.59 2.44 -3.90
CA ASN A 576 -19.84 2.33 -4.68
C ASN A 576 -20.61 3.65 -4.84
N THR A 577 -19.94 4.78 -4.63
CA THR A 577 -20.52 6.12 -4.78
C THR A 577 -19.71 6.89 -5.82
N PHE A 578 -20.43 7.52 -6.75
CA PHE A 578 -19.84 8.47 -7.69
C PHE A 578 -19.98 9.88 -7.14
N TYR A 579 -18.91 10.65 -7.28
CA TYR A 579 -18.82 12.04 -6.89
C TYR A 579 -18.46 12.86 -8.12
N ASP A 580 -19.02 14.06 -8.24
CA ASP A 580 -18.47 15.08 -9.12
C ASP A 580 -17.07 15.46 -8.62
N ARG A 581 -16.07 15.42 -9.51
CA ARG A 581 -14.66 15.57 -9.12
C ARG A 581 -14.33 16.93 -8.53
N ILE A 582 -15.04 17.98 -8.95
CA ILE A 582 -14.72 19.35 -8.55
C ILE A 582 -15.46 19.71 -7.28
N THR A 583 -16.77 19.43 -7.24
CA THR A 583 -17.66 19.85 -6.16
C THR A 583 -17.75 18.83 -5.03
N GLY A 584 -17.38 17.57 -5.27
CA GLY A 584 -17.52 16.47 -4.31
C GLY A 584 -18.96 16.03 -4.06
N GLN A 585 -19.94 16.55 -4.80
CA GLN A 585 -21.35 16.16 -4.68
C GLN A 585 -21.56 14.75 -5.22
N ILE A 586 -22.44 13.99 -4.58
CA ILE A 586 -22.83 12.66 -5.06
C ILE A 586 -23.57 12.81 -6.40
N VAL A 587 -23.22 11.98 -7.37
CA VAL A 587 -23.81 11.96 -8.72
C VAL A 587 -24.34 10.57 -9.04
N ASP A 588 -25.59 10.50 -9.50
CA ASP A 588 -26.16 9.27 -10.03
C ASP A 588 -25.91 9.18 -11.54
N LEU A 589 -25.05 8.25 -11.95
CA LEU A 589 -24.76 8.00 -13.36
C LEU A 589 -25.72 6.95 -13.96
N PRO A 590 -26.01 7.01 -15.27
CA PRO A 590 -26.67 5.93 -15.96
C PRO A 590 -25.94 4.59 -15.73
N LYS A 591 -26.67 3.53 -15.37
CA LYS A 591 -26.09 2.23 -14.98
C LYS A 591 -25.04 1.70 -15.97
N LYS A 592 -25.26 1.89 -17.27
CA LYS A 592 -24.33 1.44 -18.33
C LYS A 592 -23.00 2.20 -18.28
N GLU A 593 -23.05 3.51 -18.03
CA GLU A 593 -21.87 4.37 -17.92
C GLU A 593 -21.10 4.06 -16.64
N ALA A 594 -21.79 4.01 -15.50
CA ALA A 594 -21.20 3.62 -14.22
C ALA A 594 -20.46 2.28 -14.32
N GLN A 595 -21.11 1.27 -14.89
CA GLN A 595 -20.53 -0.06 -15.04
C GLN A 595 -19.34 -0.08 -16.00
N ALA A 596 -19.36 0.73 -17.07
CA ALA A 596 -18.24 0.81 -18.00
C ALA A 596 -16.97 1.37 -17.33
N LEU A 597 -17.11 2.42 -16.52
CA LEU A 597 -16.00 3.02 -15.77
C LEU A 597 -15.45 2.04 -14.72
N ILE A 598 -16.33 1.41 -13.93
CA ILE A 598 -15.95 0.40 -12.93
C ILE A 598 -15.24 -0.78 -13.60
N ASN A 599 -15.78 -1.29 -14.71
CA ASN A 599 -15.19 -2.40 -15.44
C ASN A 599 -13.80 -2.04 -15.99
N ARG A 600 -13.60 -0.82 -16.49
CA ARG A 600 -12.29 -0.36 -16.97
C ARG A 600 -11.25 -0.43 -15.86
N ALA A 601 -11.53 0.19 -14.71
CA ALA A 601 -10.63 0.20 -13.55
C ALA A 601 -10.28 -1.22 -13.09
N GLN A 602 -11.29 -2.08 -12.92
CA GLN A 602 -11.10 -3.47 -12.53
C GLN A 602 -10.32 -4.28 -13.56
N ASN A 603 -10.52 -3.99 -14.85
CA ASN A 603 -9.83 -4.69 -15.93
C ASN A 603 -8.33 -4.36 -15.94
N GLU A 604 -7.96 -3.08 -15.81
CA GLU A 604 -6.56 -2.64 -15.75
C GLU A 604 -5.82 -3.29 -14.57
N LEU A 605 -6.40 -3.23 -13.37
CA LEU A 605 -5.84 -3.88 -12.18
C LEU A 605 -5.68 -5.40 -12.40
N ARG A 606 -6.71 -6.07 -12.94
CA ARG A 606 -6.68 -7.51 -13.22
C ARG A 606 -5.59 -7.88 -14.23
N MET A 607 -5.41 -7.10 -15.29
CA MET A 607 -4.41 -7.37 -16.32
C MET A 607 -2.99 -7.18 -15.78
N SER A 608 -2.76 -6.15 -14.96
CA SER A 608 -1.49 -5.97 -14.24
C SER A 608 -1.21 -7.13 -13.27
N ASP A 609 -2.20 -7.52 -12.45
CA ASP A 609 -2.06 -8.64 -11.51
C ASP A 609 -1.73 -9.96 -12.23
N LYS A 610 -2.38 -10.24 -13.37
CA LYS A 610 -2.05 -11.41 -14.21
C LYS A 610 -0.62 -11.37 -14.74
N ILE A 611 -0.11 -10.21 -15.15
CA ILE A 611 1.27 -10.06 -15.61
C ILE A 611 2.23 -10.48 -14.50
N ILE A 612 2.01 -9.98 -13.28
CA ILE A 612 2.88 -10.22 -12.13
C ILE A 612 2.74 -11.66 -11.64
N GLU A 613 1.53 -12.13 -11.34
CA GLU A 613 1.31 -13.49 -10.82
C GLU A 613 1.71 -14.59 -11.83
N GLY A 614 1.54 -14.30 -13.12
CA GLY A 614 1.86 -15.22 -14.21
C GLY A 614 3.31 -15.15 -14.68
N ASP A 615 4.08 -14.14 -14.24
CA ASP A 615 5.41 -13.82 -14.78
C ASP A 615 5.36 -13.70 -16.32
N LEU A 616 4.33 -13.00 -16.84
CA LEU A 616 3.98 -13.09 -18.26
C LEU A 616 4.97 -12.39 -19.18
N LEU A 617 5.70 -11.39 -18.69
CA LEU A 617 6.66 -10.66 -19.52
C LEU A 617 7.86 -11.53 -19.95
N ARG A 618 8.10 -12.70 -19.33
CA ARG A 618 9.07 -13.69 -19.84
C ARG A 618 8.75 -14.19 -21.26
N PHE A 619 7.50 -14.01 -21.70
CA PHE A 619 7.05 -14.36 -23.04
C PHE A 619 7.06 -13.15 -24.01
N SER A 620 7.28 -11.94 -23.50
CA SER A 620 7.28 -10.72 -24.33
C SER A 620 8.49 -10.70 -25.25
N GLU A 621 8.28 -10.27 -26.49
CA GLU A 621 9.38 -10.06 -27.43
C GLU A 621 10.29 -8.89 -27.01
N SER A 622 9.74 -7.89 -26.31
CA SER A 622 10.51 -6.78 -25.73
C SER A 622 11.57 -7.27 -24.73
N ASN A 623 11.32 -8.40 -24.05
CA ASN A 623 12.21 -8.98 -23.06
C ASN A 623 13.27 -9.94 -23.63
N LYS A 624 13.26 -10.22 -24.94
CA LYS A 624 14.30 -11.07 -25.57
C LYS A 624 15.68 -10.39 -25.64
N ILE A 625 15.77 -9.10 -25.30
CA ILE A 625 17.00 -8.29 -25.25
C ILE A 625 17.64 -8.33 -23.84
N LYS A 626 17.56 -9.45 -23.13
CA LYS A 626 18.36 -9.63 -21.91
C LYS A 626 19.83 -9.80 -22.26
N THR A 627 20.61 -8.74 -22.11
CA THR A 627 22.07 -8.77 -22.07
C THR A 627 22.54 -9.36 -20.73
N GLY A 628 22.43 -10.68 -20.57
CA GLY A 628 22.89 -11.40 -19.37
C GLY A 628 22.06 -11.13 -18.11
N GLU A 629 22.19 -12.00 -17.10
CA GLU A 629 21.63 -11.77 -15.76
C GLU A 629 22.30 -10.53 -15.17
N VAL A 630 21.63 -9.39 -15.24
CA VAL A 630 22.08 -8.16 -14.60
C VAL A 630 22.14 -8.40 -13.10
N LYS A 631 23.32 -8.29 -12.52
CA LYS A 631 23.48 -8.26 -11.08
C LYS A 631 23.74 -6.82 -10.68
N THR A 632 22.75 -6.20 -10.05
CA THR A 632 22.93 -4.88 -9.44
C THR A 632 24.08 -4.96 -8.44
N LYS A 633 25.07 -4.09 -8.59
CA LYS A 633 26.19 -4.02 -7.65
C LYS A 633 25.70 -3.44 -6.33
N ILE A 634 25.97 -4.15 -5.24
CA ILE A 634 25.59 -3.78 -3.88
C ILE A 634 26.81 -3.97 -3.00
N LYS A 635 27.09 -3.00 -2.12
CA LYS A 635 28.10 -3.20 -1.08
C LYS A 635 27.53 -4.13 -0.02
N GLU A 636 28.26 -5.19 0.32
CA GLU A 636 27.88 -6.17 1.35
C GLU A 636 28.83 -6.06 2.55
N THR A 637 28.37 -6.44 3.74
CA THR A 637 29.25 -6.61 4.89
C THR A 637 30.20 -7.78 4.64
N GLU A 638 31.49 -7.62 4.95
CA GLU A 638 32.42 -8.75 4.97
C GLU A 638 31.90 -9.80 5.96
N LYS A 639 31.63 -11.02 5.47
CA LYS A 639 31.08 -12.14 6.26
C LYS A 639 32.14 -12.82 7.12
#